data_AF-A0A420IRV3-F1
#
_entry.id   AF-A0A420IRV3-F1
#
_cell.length_a   1.000
_cell.length_b   1.000
_cell.length_c   1.000
_cell.angle_alpha   90.00
_cell.angle_beta   90.00
_cell.angle_gamma   90.00
#
_symmetry.space_group_name_H-M   'P 1'
#
loop_
_entity.id
_entity.type
_entity.pdbx_description
1 polymer ?
#
loop_
_entity_poly.entity_id
_entity_poly.type
_entity_poly.pdbx_seq_one_letter_code
_entity_poly.pdbx_strand_id
1 'polypeptide(L)'
;MRGIQFNSSTPQPNLQQPVSSCNVNAHPSLFGDNSIMASASEVRRIIEQMSEKSFLLLDLRVFPQYSHSRIKGALNLCIPTTLLKRPSFNLKKMSDTFTNELEKEKFSQWPIAKHIIVYDVGSDEKKDAGPALNTLKKFAVEGWKGTSYILQGGFKEFAKDYPSLIDNRSFEEVQSSKINLSLGSSNPTVAPVAGGCVMPFTKSVVNPFFNNIRQNQDLIGGVGQIDIKLPPQITTELMKRFPKWLLGIAEKDDHGKKVSHKYLRLEQEELAIMTEALSSKASYGTQLTDSKSIRLAGIEKGSKNRYNNIWPYEHSRVKLLSRPAGACDYVNASHIKASKSNKRYIASQGPLPATFEDFWSMIWDHDVRVIVMLTAESENGQLKCHNYWSAENYGQFRLKLLSEKNVSLETPPKNEWGRRRATTFTESSIPPKPTNDQSIAEAPQGIVRKFELSNSAKPSIPDREITQIHYCSWPDFGTPASPSQLLGLVELSNLMQRTVAAPDYTPQLDEPESEDSRPILVHCSAGCGRTGTFCTIDSVIDILKRQRKKNGPNSVIYPSPFSFSIGHHPNRLNKTVSAPESDWVWEEGIDLVEKTVEDFRSQRLSMVQNLRQFVLCYETVLEWIAQQVTHGQNLPAVHKTVSSVAFGFNGGRDRCGSVF
;
A
#
# COMPACT_ATOMS: atom_id res chain seq x y z
N MET A 1 61.90 39.78 15.36
CA MET A 1 63.00 40.11 16.29
C MET A 1 62.65 39.58 17.66
N ARG A 2 63.66 39.05 18.37
CA ARG A 2 63.58 38.14 19.53
C ARG A 2 63.06 38.82 20.81
N GLY A 3 62.47 38.01 21.71
CA GLY A 3 62.19 38.32 23.12
C GLY A 3 61.50 37.11 23.78
N ILE A 4 62.24 36.07 24.17
CA ILE A 4 62.82 35.80 25.51
C ILE A 4 61.82 35.19 26.50
N GLN A 5 62.16 33.95 26.87
CA GLN A 5 61.88 33.10 28.04
C GLN A 5 61.02 33.65 29.19
N PHE A 6 60.19 32.77 29.79
CA PHE A 6 60.32 32.40 31.21
C PHE A 6 59.82 30.97 31.45
N ASN A 7 60.59 30.23 32.25
CA ASN A 7 60.34 28.87 32.71
C ASN A 7 60.26 28.95 34.24
N SER A 8 59.24 28.37 34.87
CA SER A 8 59.22 28.12 36.33
C SER A 8 58.35 26.91 36.68
N SER A 9 59.04 25.80 36.99
CA SER A 9 58.69 24.70 37.91
C SER A 9 58.18 25.22 39.27
N THR A 10 57.24 24.63 40.05
CA THR A 10 57.00 23.26 40.61
C THR A 10 55.82 23.39 41.65
N PRO A 11 55.36 22.38 42.45
CA PRO A 11 54.78 21.04 42.18
C PRO A 11 53.43 20.72 42.93
N GLN A 12 52.70 19.68 42.47
CA GLN A 12 51.75 18.75 43.16
C GLN A 12 50.43 19.28 43.81
N PRO A 13 49.40 18.45 44.13
CA PRO A 13 49.16 17.01 43.85
C PRO A 13 47.77 16.66 43.26
N ASN A 14 47.63 15.38 42.88
CA ASN A 14 46.43 14.66 42.45
C ASN A 14 45.16 14.87 43.28
N LEU A 15 44.01 14.99 42.61
CA LEU A 15 42.70 14.46 43.04
C LEU A 15 41.79 14.22 41.82
N GLN A 16 40.98 13.17 41.93
CA GLN A 16 40.31 12.40 40.88
C GLN A 16 39.12 13.14 40.22
N GLN A 17 38.88 12.92 38.92
CA GLN A 17 37.75 12.13 38.35
C GLN A 17 37.59 12.35 36.83
N PRO A 18 37.09 11.35 36.07
CA PRO A 18 37.22 11.30 34.61
C PRO A 18 36.04 12.00 33.91
N VAL A 19 36.36 12.86 32.94
CA VAL A 19 35.39 13.40 31.98
C VAL A 19 35.70 12.83 30.61
N SER A 20 34.72 12.08 30.10
CA SER A 20 34.65 11.50 28.77
C SER A 20 34.69 12.58 27.67
N SER A 21 35.72 12.52 26.83
CA SER A 21 35.71 13.13 25.49
C SER A 21 35.99 12.03 24.47
N CYS A 22 34.94 11.59 23.77
CA CYS A 22 35.09 10.76 22.57
C CYS A 22 35.61 11.65 21.45
N ASN A 23 36.83 11.40 21.01
CA ASN A 23 37.29 11.80 19.69
C ASN A 23 37.45 10.57 18.80
N VAL A 24 37.14 10.81 17.54
CA VAL A 24 36.79 9.89 16.47
C VAL A 24 38.03 9.12 15.93
N ASN A 25 37.78 7.91 15.40
CA ASN A 25 38.66 7.02 14.62
C ASN A 25 39.56 6.02 15.37
N ALA A 26 38.98 4.85 15.65
CA ALA A 26 39.63 3.55 15.40
C ALA A 26 38.53 2.47 15.37
N HIS A 27 38.25 1.88 14.21
CA HIS A 27 37.52 0.61 14.13
C HIS A 27 38.40 -0.51 14.69
N PRO A 28 37.96 -1.29 15.70
CA PRO A 28 38.53 -2.59 15.97
C PRO A 28 37.68 -3.64 15.25
N SER A 29 38.18 -4.12 14.12
CA SER A 29 37.81 -5.40 13.53
C SER A 29 38.23 -6.53 14.46
N LEU A 30 37.29 -7.13 15.19
CA LEU A 30 37.55 -8.32 16.01
C LEU A 30 36.24 -9.09 16.26
N PHE A 31 35.77 -9.79 15.23
CA PHE A 31 35.10 -11.10 15.32
C PHE A 31 35.21 -11.74 13.93
N GLY A 32 36.02 -12.81 13.83
CA GLY A 32 36.33 -13.49 12.58
C GLY A 32 35.07 -14.05 11.90
N ASP A 33 34.97 -13.82 10.59
CA ASP A 33 33.91 -14.33 9.73
C ASP A 33 34.10 -15.85 9.51
N ASN A 34 33.75 -16.65 10.52
CA ASN A 34 33.88 -18.13 10.54
C ASN A 34 32.88 -18.85 9.60
N SER A 35 32.32 -18.15 8.61
CA SER A 35 31.48 -18.73 7.57
C SER A 35 32.33 -19.36 6.48
N ILE A 36 32.17 -20.65 6.20
CA ILE A 36 32.93 -21.36 5.16
C ILE A 36 31.97 -21.70 4.02
N MET A 37 32.33 -21.38 2.78
CA MET A 37 31.62 -21.93 1.62
C MET A 37 31.98 -23.42 1.53
N ALA A 38 31.00 -24.30 1.68
CA ALA A 38 31.18 -25.74 1.62
C ALA A 38 30.69 -26.28 0.28
N SER A 39 31.49 -27.15 -0.34
CA SER A 39 31.05 -27.93 -1.49
C SER A 39 29.91 -28.88 -1.11
N ALA A 40 29.15 -29.32 -2.09
CA ALA A 40 28.10 -30.31 -1.88
C ALA A 40 28.64 -31.61 -1.24
N SER A 41 29.86 -32.02 -1.60
CA SER A 41 30.54 -33.19 -1.03
C SER A 41 30.83 -33.08 0.47
N GLU A 42 31.22 -31.89 0.93
CA GLU A 42 31.51 -31.65 2.35
C GLU A 42 30.21 -31.60 3.18
N VAL A 43 29.15 -30.98 2.65
CA VAL A 43 27.83 -30.98 3.29
C VAL A 43 27.26 -32.41 3.38
N ARG A 44 27.42 -33.22 2.33
CA ARG A 44 27.06 -34.64 2.36
C ARG A 44 27.81 -35.38 3.46
N ARG A 45 29.13 -35.19 3.57
CA ARG A 45 29.97 -35.85 4.56
C ARG A 45 29.48 -35.55 5.98
N ILE A 46 29.11 -34.31 6.26
CA ILE A 46 28.53 -33.90 7.55
C ILE A 46 27.20 -34.61 7.82
N ILE A 47 26.31 -34.67 6.81
CA ILE A 47 25.00 -35.32 6.95
C ILE A 47 25.12 -36.84 7.18
N GLU A 48 26.05 -37.52 6.50
CA GLU A 48 26.18 -38.99 6.58
C GLU A 48 27.02 -39.48 7.78
N GLN A 49 28.06 -38.74 8.18
CA GLN A 49 29.03 -39.20 9.19
C GLN A 49 28.72 -38.71 10.61
N MET A 50 27.88 -37.68 10.76
CA MET A 50 27.63 -37.06 12.04
C MET A 50 26.23 -37.35 12.57
N SER A 51 26.06 -37.33 13.89
CA SER A 51 24.74 -37.52 14.50
C SER A 51 23.84 -36.31 14.25
N GLU A 52 22.53 -36.52 14.12
CA GLU A 52 21.57 -35.45 13.79
C GLU A 52 21.54 -34.29 14.80
N LYS A 53 22.01 -34.49 16.04
CA LYS A 53 22.10 -33.45 17.08
C LYS A 53 23.36 -32.59 16.96
N SER A 54 24.32 -33.00 16.13
CA SER A 54 25.63 -32.34 16.00
C SER A 54 25.66 -31.30 14.88
N PHE A 55 24.63 -31.24 14.04
CA PHE A 55 24.49 -30.24 12.99
C PHE A 55 23.06 -29.73 12.87
N LEU A 56 22.90 -28.48 12.45
CA LEU A 56 21.61 -27.87 12.11
C LEU A 56 21.61 -27.48 10.64
N LEU A 57 20.55 -27.84 9.92
CA LEU A 57 20.43 -27.59 8.48
C LEU A 57 19.24 -26.66 8.20
N LEU A 58 19.50 -25.49 7.63
CA LEU A 58 18.50 -24.44 7.39
C LEU A 58 18.33 -24.15 5.89
N ASP A 59 17.10 -24.27 5.39
CA ASP A 59 16.70 -23.97 4.03
C ASP A 59 16.09 -22.57 3.95
N LEU A 60 16.74 -21.64 3.23
CA LEU A 60 16.27 -20.25 3.09
C LEU A 60 15.35 -20.03 1.89
N ARG A 61 15.02 -21.07 1.12
CA ARG A 61 14.14 -20.96 -0.05
C ARG A 61 12.71 -20.70 0.40
N VAL A 62 11.94 -20.18 -0.55
CA VAL A 62 10.50 -19.98 -0.35
C VAL A 62 9.81 -21.31 -0.04
N PHE A 63 8.83 -21.30 0.87
CA PHE A 63 8.17 -22.51 1.35
C PHE A 63 7.67 -23.45 0.24
N PRO A 64 7.07 -22.97 -0.89
CA PRO A 64 6.69 -23.86 -1.98
C PRO A 64 7.87 -24.67 -2.53
N GLN A 65 9.07 -24.10 -2.65
CA GLN A 65 10.22 -24.86 -3.14
C GLN A 65 10.67 -25.92 -2.14
N TYR A 66 10.67 -25.58 -0.85
CA TYR A 66 10.97 -26.51 0.25
C TYR A 66 9.94 -27.65 0.38
N SER A 67 8.65 -27.34 0.19
CA SER A 67 7.58 -28.32 0.33
C SER A 67 7.63 -29.39 -0.75
N HIS A 68 8.03 -29.01 -1.97
CA HIS A 68 8.17 -29.93 -3.11
C HIS A 68 9.45 -30.78 -3.02
N SER A 69 10.56 -30.20 -2.57
CA SER A 69 11.84 -30.90 -2.49
C SER A 69 12.77 -30.20 -1.49
N ARG A 70 13.52 -30.95 -0.70
CA ARG A 70 14.44 -30.40 0.33
C ARG A 70 15.55 -31.38 0.67
N ILE A 71 16.67 -30.90 1.19
CA ILE A 71 17.70 -31.80 1.74
C ILE A 71 17.11 -32.49 2.99
N LYS A 72 17.30 -33.81 3.12
CA LYS A 72 16.76 -34.58 4.25
C LYS A 72 17.15 -33.95 5.59
N GLY A 73 16.14 -33.71 6.43
CA GLY A 73 16.33 -33.15 7.76
C GLY A 73 16.53 -31.62 7.83
N ALA A 74 16.42 -30.89 6.70
CA ALA A 74 16.46 -29.44 6.70
C ALA A 74 15.20 -28.81 7.33
N LEU A 75 15.36 -27.67 7.99
CA LEU A 75 14.27 -26.82 8.49
C LEU A 75 14.08 -25.62 7.56
N ASN A 76 12.84 -25.29 7.18
CA ASN A 76 12.59 -24.12 6.34
C ASN A 76 12.57 -22.82 7.14
N LEU A 77 13.39 -21.88 6.73
CA LEU A 77 13.51 -20.54 7.31
C LEU A 77 13.28 -19.48 6.22
N CYS A 78 12.05 -19.40 5.73
CA CYS A 78 11.64 -18.44 4.69
C CYS A 78 11.40 -17.04 5.29
N ILE A 79 12.47 -16.34 5.66
CA ILE A 79 12.40 -15.00 6.28
C ILE A 79 12.91 -13.93 5.30
N PRO A 80 12.16 -12.84 5.05
CA PRO A 80 12.62 -11.73 4.23
C PRO A 80 13.97 -11.16 4.69
N THR A 81 14.88 -10.91 3.76
CA THR A 81 16.23 -10.40 4.04
C THR A 81 16.21 -9.06 4.80
N THR A 82 15.15 -8.27 4.61
CA THR A 82 14.92 -7.01 5.33
C THR A 82 14.70 -7.21 6.84
N LEU A 83 14.08 -8.31 7.25
CA LEU A 83 13.94 -8.69 8.67
C LEU A 83 15.25 -9.25 9.22
N LEU A 84 15.94 -10.11 8.45
CA LEU A 84 17.22 -10.69 8.86
C LEU A 84 18.30 -9.61 9.11
N LYS A 85 18.27 -8.48 8.37
CA LYS A 85 19.18 -7.34 8.59
C LYS A 85 18.89 -6.55 9.87
N ARG A 86 17.69 -6.62 10.45
CA ARG A 86 17.33 -5.84 11.65
C ARG A 86 17.95 -6.45 12.90
N PRO A 87 18.69 -5.70 13.73
CA PRO A 87 19.19 -6.21 15.01
C PRO A 87 18.09 -6.73 15.94
N SER A 88 16.90 -6.10 15.90
CA SER A 88 15.73 -6.47 16.72
C SER A 88 15.09 -7.83 16.36
N PHE A 89 15.50 -8.45 15.25
CA PHE A 89 15.08 -9.79 14.84
C PHE A 89 16.16 -10.79 15.24
N ASN A 90 15.95 -11.50 16.35
CA ASN A 90 16.93 -12.38 17.02
C ASN A 90 16.54 -13.86 16.92
N LEU A 91 17.34 -14.77 17.50
CA LEU A 91 17.09 -16.21 17.39
C LEU A 91 15.80 -16.67 18.07
N LYS A 92 15.34 -15.95 19.11
CA LYS A 92 14.03 -16.20 19.71
C LYS A 92 12.90 -15.99 18.70
N LYS A 93 12.88 -14.82 18.04
CA LYS A 93 11.91 -14.52 16.98
C LYS A 93 12.03 -15.43 15.77
N MET A 94 13.24 -15.93 15.49
CA MET A 94 13.49 -16.92 14.45
C MET A 94 12.90 -18.29 14.84
N SER A 95 13.07 -18.72 16.09
CA SER A 95 12.46 -19.94 16.63
C SER A 95 10.94 -19.89 16.60
N ASP A 96 10.35 -18.71 16.84
CA ASP A 96 8.91 -18.49 16.82
C ASP A 96 8.30 -18.63 15.42
N THR A 97 9.12 -18.74 14.36
CA THR A 97 8.66 -18.98 12.98
C THR A 97 8.35 -20.44 12.66
N PHE A 98 8.71 -21.40 13.52
CA PHE A 98 8.59 -22.85 13.24
C PHE A 98 7.31 -23.49 13.78
N THR A 99 6.65 -24.29 12.89
CA THR A 99 5.49 -25.21 13.08
C THR A 99 5.12 -25.65 14.47
N ASN A 100 6.09 -26.39 14.90
CA ASN A 100 6.02 -27.83 14.92
C ASN A 100 6.96 -28.06 16.06
N GLU A 101 6.44 -28.61 17.13
CA GLU A 101 7.24 -28.74 18.34
C GLU A 101 8.50 -29.57 18.06
N LEU A 102 8.48 -30.50 17.08
CA LEU A 102 9.67 -31.21 16.62
C LEU A 102 10.69 -30.32 15.87
N GLU A 103 10.21 -29.37 15.05
CA GLU A 103 11.10 -28.42 14.34
C GLU A 103 11.65 -27.37 15.29
N LYS A 104 10.84 -26.89 16.25
CA LYS A 104 11.28 -25.99 17.33
C LYS A 104 12.27 -26.69 18.25
N GLU A 105 12.02 -27.94 18.61
CA GLU A 105 12.95 -28.75 19.42
C GLU A 105 14.24 -29.03 18.66
N LYS A 106 14.16 -29.25 17.34
CA LYS A 106 15.36 -29.40 16.51
C LYS A 106 16.13 -28.09 16.38
N PHE A 107 15.43 -26.97 16.21
CA PHE A 107 16.05 -25.64 16.15
C PHE A 107 16.67 -25.26 17.49
N SER A 108 16.01 -25.53 18.63
CA SER A 108 16.49 -25.20 19.97
C SER A 108 17.79 -25.91 20.38
N GLN A 109 18.20 -26.93 19.61
CA GLN A 109 19.50 -27.59 19.75
C GLN A 109 20.66 -26.80 19.13
N TRP A 110 20.41 -25.64 18.50
CA TRP A 110 21.46 -24.80 17.94
C TRP A 110 22.62 -24.48 18.91
N PRO A 111 22.45 -24.31 20.25
CA PRO A 111 23.56 -24.03 21.15
C PRO A 111 24.55 -25.19 21.29
N ILE A 112 24.09 -26.43 21.10
CA ILE A 112 24.90 -27.66 21.21
C ILE A 112 25.35 -28.19 19.84
N ALA A 113 24.82 -27.65 18.75
CA ALA A 113 25.22 -28.01 17.39
C ALA A 113 26.66 -27.58 17.13
N LYS A 114 27.50 -28.52 16.65
CA LYS A 114 28.88 -28.24 16.24
C LYS A 114 28.93 -27.50 14.90
N HIS A 115 27.96 -27.78 14.03
CA HIS A 115 27.86 -27.20 12.69
C HIS A 115 26.48 -26.59 12.43
N ILE A 116 26.44 -25.42 11.79
CA ILE A 116 25.20 -24.84 11.25
C ILE A 116 25.40 -24.67 9.75
N ILE A 117 24.56 -25.33 8.96
CA ILE A 117 24.63 -25.33 7.50
C ILE A 117 23.40 -24.59 6.97
N VAL A 118 23.63 -23.61 6.10
CA VAL A 118 22.58 -22.80 5.49
C VAL A 118 22.69 -22.89 3.98
N TYR A 119 21.55 -23.01 3.30
CA TYR A 119 21.51 -23.01 1.85
C TYR A 119 20.31 -22.25 1.30
N ASP A 120 20.46 -21.76 0.06
CA ASP A 120 19.42 -21.10 -0.71
C ASP A 120 19.21 -21.82 -2.04
N VAL A 121 18.68 -21.13 -3.05
CA VAL A 121 18.42 -21.72 -4.37
C VAL A 121 19.71 -22.07 -5.13
N GLY A 122 20.79 -21.30 -4.99
CA GLY A 122 21.95 -21.44 -5.87
C GLY A 122 23.05 -20.39 -5.74
N SER A 123 23.39 -19.94 -4.53
CA SER A 123 24.53 -19.03 -4.32
C SER A 123 25.88 -19.76 -4.42
N ASP A 124 26.76 -19.28 -5.30
CA ASP A 124 28.10 -19.83 -5.53
C ASP A 124 29.21 -19.10 -4.76
N GLU A 125 29.01 -17.82 -4.47
CA GLU A 125 29.96 -16.98 -3.77
C GLU A 125 29.33 -16.33 -2.53
N LYS A 126 30.17 -15.99 -1.53
CA LYS A 126 29.72 -15.30 -0.31
C LYS A 126 29.01 -13.97 -0.60
N LYS A 127 29.41 -13.26 -1.66
CA LYS A 127 28.82 -11.95 -2.04
C LYS A 127 27.32 -12.07 -2.41
N ASP A 128 26.94 -13.23 -2.94
CA ASP A 128 25.58 -13.51 -3.43
C ASP A 128 24.72 -14.18 -2.34
N ALA A 129 25.36 -14.82 -1.35
CA ALA A 129 24.73 -15.48 -0.20
C ALA A 129 24.31 -14.51 0.93
N GLY A 130 23.86 -13.30 0.59
CA GLY A 130 23.51 -12.25 1.57
C GLY A 130 22.51 -12.68 2.66
N PRO A 131 21.40 -13.38 2.34
CA PRO A 131 20.48 -13.91 3.35
C PRO A 131 21.14 -14.92 4.28
N ALA A 132 21.92 -15.86 3.75
CA ALA A 132 22.62 -16.88 4.53
C ALA A 132 23.63 -16.27 5.52
N LEU A 133 24.40 -15.27 5.07
CA LEU A 133 25.32 -14.52 5.94
C LEU A 133 24.58 -13.81 7.07
N ASN A 134 23.44 -13.16 6.77
CA ASN A 134 22.68 -12.47 7.80
C ASN A 134 22.06 -13.44 8.82
N THR A 135 21.60 -14.62 8.38
CA THR A 135 21.13 -15.69 9.28
C THR A 135 22.26 -16.18 10.19
N LEU A 136 23.44 -16.50 9.63
CA LEU A 136 24.58 -16.98 10.41
C LEU A 136 25.10 -15.94 11.42
N LYS A 137 25.09 -14.65 11.06
CA LYS A 137 25.43 -13.55 11.98
C LYS A 137 24.57 -13.54 13.24
N LYS A 138 23.30 -13.98 13.17
CA LYS A 138 22.43 -14.05 14.36
C LYS A 138 22.93 -15.08 15.37
N PHE A 139 23.41 -16.23 14.92
CA PHE A 139 24.01 -17.25 15.78
C PHE A 139 25.31 -16.76 16.41
N ALA A 140 26.16 -16.09 15.64
CA ALA A 140 27.39 -15.51 16.16
C ALA A 140 27.14 -14.43 17.24
N VAL A 141 26.15 -13.55 17.02
CA VAL A 141 25.77 -12.49 17.99
C VAL A 141 25.27 -13.08 19.32
N GLU A 142 24.59 -14.21 19.28
CA GLU A 142 24.08 -14.92 20.47
C GLU A 142 25.16 -15.82 21.12
N GLY A 143 26.42 -15.71 20.70
CA GLY A 143 27.56 -16.36 21.33
C GLY A 143 27.82 -17.81 20.91
N TRP A 144 27.21 -18.28 19.82
CA TRP A 144 27.50 -19.62 19.28
C TRP A 144 28.92 -19.68 18.70
N LYS A 145 29.68 -20.74 19.07
CA LYS A 145 31.11 -20.90 18.73
C LYS A 145 31.42 -22.07 17.77
N GLY A 146 30.42 -22.64 17.13
CA GLY A 146 30.60 -23.74 16.18
C GLY A 146 31.09 -23.27 14.80
N THR A 147 31.14 -24.20 13.84
CA THR A 147 31.55 -23.92 12.46
C THR A 147 30.35 -23.76 11.54
N SER A 148 30.21 -22.59 10.92
CA SER A 148 29.10 -22.32 10.01
C SER A 148 29.46 -22.56 8.55
N TYR A 149 28.56 -23.20 7.80
CA TYR A 149 28.73 -23.48 6.38
C TYR A 149 27.60 -22.85 5.56
N ILE A 150 27.97 -22.34 4.38
CA ILE A 150 27.04 -21.97 3.32
C ILE A 150 27.26 -22.96 2.17
N LEU A 151 26.21 -23.64 1.73
CA LEU A 151 26.30 -24.60 0.63
C LEU A 151 26.52 -23.87 -0.69
N GLN A 152 27.68 -24.09 -1.30
CA GLN A 152 28.02 -23.61 -2.64
C GLN A 152 27.13 -24.29 -3.68
N GLY A 153 26.61 -23.53 -4.66
CA GLY A 153 25.65 -24.04 -5.64
C GLY A 153 24.22 -24.22 -5.12
N GLY A 154 24.01 -23.92 -3.83
CA GLY A 154 22.74 -24.03 -3.12
C GLY A 154 22.04 -25.38 -3.30
N PHE A 155 20.71 -25.37 -3.22
CA PHE A 155 19.92 -26.58 -3.37
C PHE A 155 20.05 -27.22 -4.76
N LYS A 156 20.16 -26.41 -5.83
CA LYS A 156 20.16 -26.91 -7.21
C LYS A 156 21.33 -27.84 -7.48
N GLU A 157 22.54 -27.46 -7.08
CA GLU A 157 23.75 -28.26 -7.29
C GLU A 157 23.74 -29.51 -6.41
N PHE A 158 23.39 -29.36 -5.13
CA PHE A 158 23.34 -30.50 -4.20
C PHE A 158 22.28 -31.55 -4.60
N ALA A 159 21.12 -31.12 -5.09
CA ALA A 159 20.08 -32.03 -5.57
C ALA A 159 20.48 -32.77 -6.85
N LYS A 160 21.30 -32.14 -7.70
CA LYS A 160 21.86 -32.76 -8.91
C LYS A 160 22.89 -33.83 -8.56
N ASP A 161 23.79 -33.53 -7.63
CA ASP A 161 24.92 -34.40 -7.31
C ASP A 161 24.56 -35.52 -6.32
N TYR A 162 23.61 -35.28 -5.42
CA TYR A 162 23.21 -36.23 -4.37
C TYR A 162 21.67 -36.40 -4.27
N PRO A 163 21.02 -36.91 -5.32
CA PRO A 163 19.56 -37.07 -5.35
C PRO A 163 19.03 -38.02 -4.24
N SER A 164 19.83 -38.97 -3.76
CA SER A 164 19.47 -39.90 -2.67
C SER A 164 19.29 -39.21 -1.31
N LEU A 165 19.86 -38.02 -1.13
CA LEU A 165 19.76 -37.20 0.10
C LEU A 165 18.66 -36.13 0.01
N ILE A 166 17.91 -36.11 -1.09
CA ILE A 166 16.75 -35.24 -1.27
C ILE A 166 15.48 -35.95 -0.82
N ASP A 167 14.67 -35.24 -0.05
CA ASP A 167 13.31 -35.63 0.28
C ASP A 167 12.36 -34.98 -0.73
N ASN A 168 11.77 -35.79 -1.61
CA ASN A 168 10.79 -35.39 -2.63
C ASN A 168 9.34 -35.77 -2.25
N ARG A 169 9.11 -36.18 -0.99
CA ARG A 169 7.78 -36.56 -0.52
C ARG A 169 6.85 -35.35 -0.59
N SER A 170 5.68 -35.56 -1.22
CA SER A 170 4.61 -34.56 -1.20
C SER A 170 4.17 -34.34 0.25
N PHE A 171 3.74 -33.12 0.54
CA PHE A 171 3.31 -32.73 1.88
C PHE A 171 2.16 -33.61 2.44
N GLU A 172 1.40 -34.27 1.56
CA GLU A 172 0.31 -35.20 1.89
C GLU A 172 0.80 -36.60 2.35
N GLU A 173 1.93 -37.10 1.84
CA GLU A 173 2.49 -38.42 2.20
C GLU A 173 3.19 -38.43 3.57
N VAL A 174 3.69 -37.27 4.03
CA VAL A 174 4.36 -37.15 5.34
C VAL A 174 3.37 -37.34 6.50
N GLN A 175 2.07 -37.12 6.28
CA GLN A 175 1.03 -37.38 7.28
C GLN A 175 0.54 -38.83 7.33
N SER A 176 0.55 -39.55 6.19
CA SER A 176 -0.03 -40.90 6.12
C SER A 176 0.88 -41.97 6.74
N SER A 177 2.21 -41.80 6.69
CA SER A 177 3.18 -42.79 7.16
C SER A 177 3.31 -42.97 8.69
N LYS A 178 2.44 -42.35 9.51
CA LYS A 178 2.44 -42.49 10.98
C LYS A 178 1.18 -43.13 11.57
N ILE A 179 0.19 -43.50 10.75
CA ILE A 179 -1.05 -44.12 11.23
C ILE A 179 -1.10 -45.57 10.74
N ASN A 180 -0.57 -46.50 11.54
CA ASN A 180 -0.90 -47.92 11.45
C ASN A 180 -1.57 -48.37 12.76
N LEU A 181 -2.63 -49.17 12.58
CA LEU A 181 -3.75 -49.48 13.47
C LEU A 181 -3.41 -50.00 14.88
N SER A 182 -4.20 -49.63 15.90
CA SER A 182 -5.16 -50.56 16.56
C SER A 182 -6.10 -49.88 17.58
N LEU A 183 -7.32 -50.41 17.57
CA LEU A 183 -8.55 -50.22 18.35
C LEU A 183 -8.42 -49.79 19.84
N GLY A 184 -9.17 -48.76 20.27
CA GLY A 184 -9.44 -48.49 21.69
C GLY A 184 -9.74 -47.02 22.03
N SER A 185 -10.72 -46.79 22.90
CA SER A 185 -11.33 -45.52 23.31
C SER A 185 -10.39 -44.37 23.76
N SER A 186 -10.87 -43.13 23.50
CA SER A 186 -10.52 -41.83 24.12
C SER A 186 -9.12 -41.24 23.89
N ASN A 187 -9.10 -40.01 23.32
CA ASN A 187 -8.03 -38.98 23.22
C ASN A 187 -7.51 -38.65 21.78
N PRO A 188 -7.00 -37.42 21.56
CA PRO A 188 -7.48 -36.47 20.54
C PRO A 188 -6.87 -36.69 19.14
N THR A 189 -7.66 -36.38 18.11
CA THR A 189 -7.26 -36.45 16.70
C THR A 189 -6.25 -35.35 16.36
N VAL A 190 -5.03 -35.79 16.00
CA VAL A 190 -3.89 -34.97 15.55
C VAL A 190 -4.22 -34.26 14.22
N ALA A 191 -3.95 -32.95 14.16
CA ALA A 191 -4.26 -32.06 13.04
C ALA A 191 -3.25 -32.16 11.87
N PRO A 192 -3.62 -31.77 10.64
CA PRO A 192 -2.69 -31.60 9.52
C PRO A 192 -1.84 -30.33 9.68
N VAL A 193 -0.52 -30.41 9.45
CA VAL A 193 0.46 -29.37 9.83
C VAL A 193 1.25 -28.83 8.64
N ALA A 194 1.06 -27.57 8.25
CA ALA A 194 1.92 -26.83 7.31
C ALA A 194 2.67 -25.67 8.01
N GLY A 195 3.98 -25.80 8.21
CA GLY A 195 5.02 -24.78 8.54
C GLY A 195 4.65 -23.58 9.44
N GLY A 196 5.20 -23.43 10.64
CA GLY A 196 4.81 -22.40 11.65
C GLY A 196 4.10 -22.68 13.00
N CYS A 197 2.78 -22.86 13.08
CA CYS A 197 2.02 -22.77 14.31
C CYS A 197 1.05 -23.93 14.60
N VAL A 198 0.99 -24.35 15.88
CA VAL A 198 -0.15 -25.07 16.46
C VAL A 198 -1.35 -24.13 16.53
N MET A 199 -2.48 -24.55 15.95
CA MET A 199 -3.76 -23.84 16.00
C MET A 199 -4.35 -23.92 17.42
N PRO A 200 -4.79 -22.80 18.04
CA PRO A 200 -5.64 -22.87 19.24
C PRO A 200 -6.98 -23.53 18.91
N PHE A 201 -7.56 -24.25 19.87
CA PHE A 201 -8.93 -24.75 19.78
C PHE A 201 -9.92 -23.59 19.87
N THR A 202 -10.14 -22.86 18.78
CA THR A 202 -11.29 -22.01 18.60
C THR A 202 -12.05 -22.45 17.35
N LYS A 203 -13.37 -22.47 17.46
CA LYS A 203 -14.31 -23.06 16.50
C LYS A 203 -14.28 -22.33 15.15
N SER A 204 -13.32 -22.65 14.29
CA SER A 204 -13.41 -22.55 12.82
C SER A 204 -12.06 -22.96 12.23
N VAL A 205 -12.07 -23.77 11.17
CA VAL A 205 -10.86 -24.19 10.44
C VAL A 205 -10.34 -22.99 9.65
N VAL A 206 -9.50 -22.17 10.27
CA VAL A 206 -8.91 -20.99 9.64
C VAL A 206 -7.56 -21.39 9.01
N ASN A 207 -7.53 -21.36 7.68
CA ASN A 207 -6.44 -21.76 6.77
C ASN A 207 -5.04 -21.15 7.14
N PRO A 208 -3.89 -21.80 6.95
CA PRO A 208 -2.56 -21.19 7.12
C PRO A 208 -2.30 -19.91 6.27
N PHE A 209 -3.14 -19.64 5.27
CA PHE A 209 -3.20 -18.33 4.59
C PHE A 209 -3.53 -17.16 5.53
N PHE A 210 -4.15 -17.41 6.69
CA PHE A 210 -4.61 -16.36 7.59
C PHE A 210 -3.50 -15.76 8.45
N ASN A 211 -2.48 -16.52 8.86
CA ASN A 211 -1.45 -16.01 9.78
C ASN A 211 -0.55 -14.91 9.18
N ASN A 212 -0.55 -14.75 7.84
CA ASN A 212 0.16 -13.68 7.13
C ASN A 212 -0.76 -12.54 6.65
N ILE A 213 -2.05 -12.61 6.95
CA ILE A 213 -2.97 -11.50 6.72
C ILE A 213 -2.72 -10.50 7.85
N ARG A 214 -2.22 -9.31 7.50
CA ARG A 214 -1.89 -8.24 8.44
C ARG A 214 -3.03 -7.96 9.44
N GLN A 215 -4.28 -8.16 9.04
CA GLN A 215 -5.47 -7.99 9.88
C GLN A 215 -5.39 -8.83 11.16
N ASN A 216 -4.80 -10.03 11.12
CA ASN A 216 -4.60 -10.82 12.32
C ASN A 216 -3.56 -10.21 13.27
N GLN A 217 -2.52 -9.54 12.75
CA GLN A 217 -1.53 -8.85 13.60
C GLN A 217 -2.11 -7.57 14.22
N ASP A 218 -2.87 -6.79 13.45
CA ASP A 218 -3.51 -5.56 13.91
C ASP A 218 -4.69 -5.84 14.88
N LEU A 219 -5.33 -7.02 14.80
CA LEU A 219 -6.43 -7.40 15.69
C LEU A 219 -5.98 -7.98 17.04
N ILE A 220 -4.78 -8.57 17.14
CA ILE A 220 -4.25 -9.16 18.39
C ILE A 220 -3.98 -8.08 19.46
N GLY A 221 -3.64 -6.84 19.05
CA GLY A 221 -3.39 -5.70 19.94
C GLY A 221 -4.43 -4.58 19.86
N GLY A 222 -5.47 -4.75 19.04
CA GLY A 222 -6.32 -3.66 18.57
C GLY A 222 -5.59 -2.72 17.60
N VAL A 223 -6.37 -1.89 16.88
CA VAL A 223 -5.84 -1.01 15.83
C VAL A 223 -5.06 0.22 16.35
N GLY A 224 -4.90 0.33 17.66
CA GLY A 224 -4.37 1.50 18.34
C GLY A 224 -5.40 2.63 18.44
N GLN A 225 -4.91 3.81 18.82
CA GLN A 225 -5.72 5.01 18.97
C GLN A 225 -4.91 6.22 18.47
N ILE A 226 -5.54 7.09 17.69
CA ILE A 226 -4.90 8.26 17.08
C ILE A 226 -5.86 9.46 17.19
N ASP A 227 -5.37 10.56 17.76
CA ASP A 227 -6.09 11.83 17.83
C ASP A 227 -6.39 12.40 16.44
N ILE A 228 -7.59 12.95 16.26
CA ILE A 228 -7.97 13.65 15.03
C ILE A 228 -7.59 15.11 15.15
N LYS A 229 -6.79 15.61 14.20
CA LYS A 229 -6.42 17.03 14.17
C LYS A 229 -7.48 17.86 13.48
N LEU A 230 -7.92 18.91 14.17
CA LEU A 230 -8.79 19.93 13.59
C LEU A 230 -7.95 21.03 12.91
N PRO A 231 -8.29 21.41 11.67
CA PRO A 231 -7.79 22.64 11.07
C PRO A 231 -8.02 23.87 11.99
N PRO A 232 -7.05 24.80 12.09
CA PRO A 232 -7.15 25.94 13.00
C PRO A 232 -8.30 26.90 12.68
N GLN A 233 -8.85 26.84 11.47
CA GLN A 233 -9.99 27.64 11.03
C GLN A 233 -11.33 27.11 11.60
N ILE A 234 -11.35 25.89 12.16
CA ILE A 234 -12.55 25.29 12.73
C ILE A 234 -12.76 25.80 14.15
N THR A 235 -13.72 26.70 14.32
CA THR A 235 -14.14 27.22 15.63
C THR A 235 -15.24 26.37 16.25
N THR A 236 -15.46 26.49 17.56
CA THR A 236 -16.56 25.81 18.28
C THR A 236 -17.93 26.13 17.68
N GLU A 237 -18.12 27.35 17.17
CA GLU A 237 -19.36 27.74 16.51
C GLU A 237 -19.54 27.08 15.14
N LEU A 238 -18.44 26.84 14.41
CA LEU A 238 -18.49 26.09 13.16
C LEU A 238 -18.75 24.60 13.42
N MET A 239 -18.18 24.02 14.48
CA MET A 239 -18.41 22.61 14.82
C MET A 239 -19.89 22.30 15.08
N LYS A 240 -20.66 23.21 15.68
CA LYS A 240 -22.13 23.04 15.86
C LYS A 240 -22.88 22.82 14.54
N ARG A 241 -22.25 23.18 13.43
CA ARG A 241 -22.82 23.12 12.08
C ARG A 241 -22.30 21.92 11.28
N PHE A 242 -21.50 21.05 11.89
CA PHE A 242 -21.06 19.84 11.21
C PHE A 242 -22.19 18.82 11.08
N PRO A 243 -22.18 18.01 10.02
CA PRO A 243 -22.97 16.78 9.97
C PRO A 243 -22.80 15.97 11.25
N LYS A 244 -23.88 15.36 11.75
CA LYS A 244 -23.86 14.62 13.03
C LYS A 244 -22.78 13.55 13.10
N TRP A 245 -22.45 12.91 11.98
CA TRP A 245 -21.40 11.89 11.92
C TRP A 245 -19.98 12.44 12.12
N LEU A 246 -19.77 13.74 11.90
CA LEU A 246 -18.53 14.47 12.23
C LEU A 246 -18.59 15.12 13.63
N LEU A 247 -19.75 15.18 14.27
CA LEU A 247 -19.84 15.70 15.63
C LEU A 247 -19.19 14.71 16.60
N GLY A 248 -18.36 15.25 17.48
CA GLY A 248 -17.74 14.48 18.55
C GLY A 248 -16.65 13.49 18.13
N ILE A 249 -16.21 13.48 16.86
CA ILE A 249 -15.05 12.68 16.42
C ILE A 249 -13.72 13.33 16.82
N ALA A 250 -13.71 14.66 16.96
CA ALA A 250 -12.54 15.44 17.32
C ALA A 250 -12.65 16.05 18.73
N GLU A 251 -13.49 15.43 19.58
CA GLU A 251 -13.52 15.72 21.02
C GLU A 251 -12.16 15.41 21.62
N LYS A 252 -11.57 16.40 22.32
CA LYS A 252 -10.25 16.24 22.93
C LYS A 252 -10.22 15.07 23.92
N ASP A 253 -11.31 14.86 24.66
CA ASP A 253 -11.42 13.80 25.66
C ASP A 253 -11.65 12.41 25.03
N ASP A 254 -12.13 12.33 23.78
CA ASP A 254 -12.30 11.06 23.06
C ASP A 254 -10.96 10.51 22.58
N HIS A 255 -9.96 11.37 22.37
CA HIS A 255 -8.65 11.02 21.83
C HIS A 255 -8.73 10.15 20.55
N GLY A 256 -9.74 10.38 19.70
CA GLY A 256 -9.99 9.61 18.48
C GLY A 256 -10.44 8.14 18.69
N LYS A 257 -10.89 7.78 19.90
CA LYS A 257 -11.36 6.43 20.24
C LYS A 257 -12.53 6.00 19.36
N LYS A 258 -13.52 6.87 19.11
CA LYS A 258 -14.68 6.55 18.26
C LYS A 258 -14.25 6.15 16.85
N VAL A 259 -13.35 6.93 16.23
CA VAL A 259 -12.84 6.64 14.87
C VAL A 259 -11.97 5.38 14.85
N SER A 260 -11.18 5.16 15.90
CA SER A 260 -10.39 3.93 16.04
C SER A 260 -11.27 2.67 16.17
N HIS A 261 -12.37 2.75 16.92
CA HIS A 261 -13.35 1.66 17.01
C HIS A 261 -14.08 1.40 15.68
N LYS A 262 -14.42 2.45 14.91
CA LYS A 262 -14.98 2.29 13.56
C LYS A 262 -14.03 1.52 12.65
N TYR A 263 -12.75 1.89 12.65
CA TYR A 263 -11.72 1.18 11.88
C TYR A 263 -11.54 -0.27 12.33
N LEU A 264 -11.55 -0.53 13.64
CA LEU A 264 -11.49 -1.89 14.19
C LEU A 264 -12.64 -2.78 13.67
N ARG A 265 -13.86 -2.24 13.61
CA ARG A 265 -15.01 -2.95 13.07
C ARG A 265 -14.85 -3.28 11.58
N LEU A 266 -14.37 -2.33 10.77
CA LEU A 266 -14.05 -2.57 9.37
C LEU A 266 -12.98 -3.66 9.17
N GLU A 267 -12.00 -3.77 10.07
CA GLU A 267 -11.01 -4.86 10.06
C GLU A 267 -11.62 -6.22 10.41
N GLN A 268 -12.50 -6.26 11.42
CA GLN A 268 -13.19 -7.49 11.84
C GLN A 268 -14.14 -8.01 10.76
N GLU A 269 -14.89 -7.12 10.12
CA GLU A 269 -15.82 -7.45 9.04
C GLU A 269 -15.08 -7.95 7.79
N GLU A 270 -13.99 -7.29 7.37
CA GLU A 270 -13.18 -7.75 6.24
C GLU A 270 -12.50 -9.11 6.54
N LEU A 271 -12.02 -9.33 7.76
CA LEU A 271 -11.48 -10.63 8.16
C LEU A 271 -12.54 -11.74 8.06
N ALA A 272 -13.78 -11.47 8.49
CA ALA A 272 -14.87 -12.43 8.38
C ALA A 272 -15.16 -12.78 6.92
N ILE A 273 -15.28 -11.76 6.04
CA ILE A 273 -15.48 -11.94 4.59
C ILE A 273 -14.33 -12.74 3.97
N MET A 274 -13.08 -12.42 4.32
CA MET A 274 -11.91 -13.12 3.79
C MET A 274 -11.86 -14.58 4.26
N THR A 275 -12.29 -14.84 5.50
CA THR A 275 -12.47 -16.19 6.06
C THR A 275 -13.46 -17.02 5.24
N GLU A 276 -14.60 -16.44 4.91
CA GLU A 276 -15.62 -17.06 4.07
C GLU A 276 -15.12 -17.29 2.62
N ALA A 277 -14.53 -16.27 2.01
CA ALA A 277 -14.05 -16.31 0.62
C ALA A 277 -12.93 -17.34 0.39
N LEU A 278 -12.13 -17.64 1.42
CA LEU A 278 -11.06 -18.65 1.34
C LEU A 278 -11.52 -20.05 1.76
N SER A 279 -12.52 -20.17 2.64
CA SER A 279 -13.07 -21.46 3.09
C SER A 279 -14.03 -22.10 2.08
N SER A 280 -14.72 -21.30 1.27
CA SER A 280 -15.64 -21.74 0.21
C SER A 280 -14.99 -22.54 -0.94
N LYS A 281 -13.66 -22.68 -0.96
CA LYS A 281 -12.94 -23.56 -1.90
C LYS A 281 -12.79 -25.02 -1.42
N ALA A 282 -13.38 -25.41 -0.29
CA ALA A 282 -13.21 -26.75 0.29
C ALA A 282 -14.38 -27.75 0.04
N SER A 283 -15.20 -27.56 -1.00
CA SER A 283 -16.23 -28.53 -1.40
C SER A 283 -15.90 -29.16 -2.74
N TYR A 284 -15.20 -30.30 -2.71
CA TYR A 284 -15.11 -31.19 -3.87
C TYR A 284 -16.48 -31.81 -4.12
N GLY A 285 -17.10 -31.49 -5.26
CA GLY A 285 -18.32 -32.11 -5.73
C GLY A 285 -19.59 -31.53 -5.12
N THR A 286 -20.10 -30.46 -5.73
CA THR A 286 -21.52 -30.17 -6.06
C THR A 286 -21.60 -28.68 -6.37
N GLN A 287 -21.94 -28.31 -7.61
CA GLN A 287 -22.21 -26.91 -7.95
C GLN A 287 -23.52 -26.49 -7.28
N LEU A 288 -23.42 -25.83 -6.12
CA LEU A 288 -24.52 -25.03 -5.59
C LEU A 288 -24.31 -23.59 -6.05
N THR A 289 -25.21 -23.15 -6.92
CA THR A 289 -25.36 -21.77 -7.38
C THR A 289 -25.93 -20.93 -6.25
N ASP A 290 -25.11 -20.55 -5.26
CA ASP A 290 -25.50 -19.52 -4.31
C ASP A 290 -24.89 -18.17 -4.72
N SER A 291 -25.78 -17.23 -5.09
CA SER A 291 -25.48 -15.96 -5.76
C SER A 291 -24.77 -14.93 -4.86
N LYS A 292 -24.39 -15.30 -3.63
CA LYS A 292 -23.81 -14.37 -2.63
C LYS A 292 -22.41 -14.71 -2.13
N SER A 293 -21.79 -15.81 -2.59
CA SER A 293 -20.43 -16.13 -2.12
C SER A 293 -19.37 -15.19 -2.75
N ILE A 294 -18.71 -14.40 -1.91
CA ILE A 294 -17.57 -13.56 -2.32
C ILE A 294 -16.40 -14.50 -2.65
N ARG A 295 -15.83 -14.36 -3.86
CA ARG A 295 -14.71 -15.20 -4.33
C ARG A 295 -13.51 -14.34 -4.70
N LEU A 296 -12.32 -14.80 -4.36
CA LEU A 296 -11.05 -14.18 -4.78
C LEU A 296 -10.64 -14.66 -6.17
N ALA A 297 -10.13 -13.74 -6.99
CA ALA A 297 -9.66 -14.01 -8.34
C ALA A 297 -8.14 -13.89 -8.47
N GLY A 298 -7.57 -14.64 -9.41
CA GLY A 298 -6.15 -14.50 -9.78
C GLY A 298 -5.15 -15.00 -8.75
N ILE A 299 -5.57 -15.80 -7.77
CA ILE A 299 -4.68 -16.49 -6.83
C ILE A 299 -3.68 -17.36 -7.60
N GLU A 300 -4.16 -18.01 -8.66
CA GLU A 300 -3.38 -18.85 -9.57
C GLU A 300 -2.48 -18.06 -10.54
N LYS A 301 -2.67 -16.74 -10.66
CA LYS A 301 -1.97 -15.87 -11.62
C LYS A 301 -0.72 -15.21 -11.01
N GLY A 302 0.01 -15.97 -10.18
CA GLY A 302 1.10 -15.47 -9.34
C GLY A 302 2.06 -14.47 -9.99
N SER A 303 2.55 -14.72 -11.21
CA SER A 303 3.46 -13.82 -11.93
C SER A 303 2.86 -12.47 -12.34
N LYS A 304 1.53 -12.36 -12.37
CA LYS A 304 0.78 -11.13 -12.64
C LYS A 304 0.44 -10.35 -11.36
N ASN A 305 0.73 -10.89 -10.17
CA ASN A 305 0.48 -10.26 -8.89
C ASN A 305 1.76 -9.72 -8.27
N ARG A 306 1.78 -8.44 -7.90
CA ARG A 306 2.92 -7.85 -7.19
C ARG A 306 3.04 -8.39 -5.76
N TYR A 307 1.90 -8.71 -5.15
CA TYR A 307 1.80 -9.22 -3.79
C TYR A 307 0.95 -10.49 -3.76
N ASN A 308 1.38 -11.49 -3.00
CA ASN A 308 0.73 -12.79 -2.89
C ASN A 308 -0.37 -12.82 -1.81
N ASN A 309 -0.88 -11.65 -1.43
CA ASN A 309 -1.92 -11.49 -0.41
C ASN A 309 -2.87 -10.32 -0.70
N ILE A 310 -2.77 -9.69 -1.88
CA ILE A 310 -3.67 -8.61 -2.32
C ILE A 310 -4.24 -8.99 -3.68
N TRP A 311 -5.45 -9.54 -3.66
CA TRP A 311 -6.15 -10.02 -4.84
C TRP A 311 -7.46 -9.26 -5.06
N PRO A 312 -7.91 -9.10 -6.30
CA PRO A 312 -9.25 -8.60 -6.59
C PRO A 312 -10.31 -9.68 -6.26
N TYR A 313 -11.52 -9.25 -5.92
CA TYR A 313 -12.67 -10.15 -5.90
C TYR A 313 -13.17 -10.43 -7.32
N GLU A 314 -13.72 -11.63 -7.56
CA GLU A 314 -14.20 -12.04 -8.88
C GLU A 314 -15.36 -11.18 -9.39
N HIS A 315 -16.25 -10.70 -8.50
CA HIS A 315 -17.42 -9.90 -8.89
C HIS A 315 -17.07 -8.48 -9.30
N SER A 316 -15.93 -7.95 -8.85
CA SER A 316 -15.50 -6.56 -9.07
C SER A 316 -14.21 -6.44 -9.87
N ARG A 317 -13.51 -7.55 -10.16
CA ARG A 317 -12.26 -7.50 -10.92
C ARG A 317 -12.47 -6.90 -12.29
N VAL A 318 -11.46 -6.18 -12.75
CA VAL A 318 -11.39 -5.75 -14.14
C VAL A 318 -11.06 -6.94 -15.04
N LYS A 319 -11.70 -7.02 -16.20
CA LYS A 319 -11.48 -8.08 -17.19
C LYS A 319 -10.98 -7.45 -18.48
N LEU A 320 -9.89 -7.96 -19.03
CA LEU A 320 -9.39 -7.48 -20.33
C LEU A 320 -10.34 -7.92 -21.44
N LEU A 321 -10.94 -6.97 -22.15
CA LEU A 321 -12.01 -7.19 -23.12
C LEU A 321 -11.47 -7.50 -24.52
N SER A 322 -10.33 -6.93 -24.88
CA SER A 322 -9.72 -7.08 -26.21
C SER A 322 -8.83 -8.33 -26.34
N ARG A 323 -9.07 -9.40 -25.57
CA ARG A 323 -8.27 -10.64 -25.60
C ARG A 323 -8.98 -11.74 -26.41
N PRO A 324 -8.24 -12.59 -27.16
CA PRO A 324 -8.82 -13.75 -27.86
C PRO A 324 -9.54 -14.72 -26.91
N ALA A 325 -10.51 -15.47 -27.43
CA ALA A 325 -11.20 -16.49 -26.65
C ALA A 325 -10.19 -17.51 -26.08
N GLY A 326 -10.28 -17.79 -24.77
CA GLY A 326 -9.37 -18.69 -24.06
C GLY A 326 -8.05 -18.05 -23.60
N ALA A 327 -7.75 -16.81 -23.99
CA ALA A 327 -6.61 -16.08 -23.43
C ALA A 327 -6.89 -15.61 -21.99
N CYS A 328 -5.82 -15.33 -21.26
CA CYS A 328 -5.90 -14.83 -19.88
C CYS A 328 -6.46 -13.39 -19.87
N ASP A 329 -7.66 -13.20 -19.32
CA ASP A 329 -8.34 -11.90 -19.15
C ASP A 329 -7.96 -11.19 -17.84
N TYR A 330 -7.04 -11.78 -17.07
CA TYR A 330 -6.69 -11.33 -15.73
C TYR A 330 -5.71 -10.15 -15.73
N VAL A 331 -6.08 -9.12 -14.96
CA VAL A 331 -5.23 -8.04 -14.47
C VAL A 331 -5.58 -7.79 -12.99
N ASN A 332 -4.58 -7.52 -12.14
CA ASN A 332 -4.83 -7.22 -10.72
C ASN A 332 -5.36 -5.78 -10.56
N ALA A 333 -6.66 -5.63 -10.82
CA ALA A 333 -7.40 -4.39 -10.66
C ALA A 333 -8.87 -4.69 -10.35
N SER A 334 -9.53 -3.75 -9.67
CA SER A 334 -10.96 -3.82 -9.34
C SER A 334 -11.67 -2.54 -9.76
N HIS A 335 -12.88 -2.68 -10.29
CA HIS A 335 -13.83 -1.58 -10.32
C HIS A 335 -14.27 -1.28 -8.89
N ILE A 336 -14.20 0.00 -8.49
CA ILE A 336 -14.69 0.44 -7.19
C ILE A 336 -15.57 1.69 -7.34
N LYS A 337 -16.65 1.74 -6.57
CA LYS A 337 -17.60 2.87 -6.51
C LYS A 337 -18.22 2.95 -5.12
N ALA A 338 -18.38 4.15 -4.58
CA ALA A 338 -19.14 4.37 -3.36
C ALA A 338 -20.63 4.46 -3.71
N SER A 339 -21.50 3.82 -2.93
CA SER A 339 -22.95 3.74 -3.21
C SER A 339 -23.62 5.11 -3.34
N LYS A 340 -23.13 6.09 -2.59
CA LYS A 340 -23.65 7.47 -2.52
C LYS A 340 -22.94 8.44 -3.49
N SER A 341 -21.97 7.98 -4.27
CA SER A 341 -21.17 8.80 -5.19
C SER A 341 -21.33 8.39 -6.65
N ASN A 342 -21.23 9.33 -7.60
CA ASN A 342 -21.12 9.01 -9.03
C ASN A 342 -19.67 8.82 -9.48
N LYS A 343 -18.69 9.06 -8.61
CA LYS A 343 -17.30 8.76 -8.91
C LYS A 343 -17.12 7.27 -9.20
N ARG A 344 -16.42 6.98 -10.29
CA ARG A 344 -16.04 5.62 -10.68
C ARG A 344 -14.53 5.51 -10.72
N TYR A 345 -13.99 4.43 -10.18
CA TYR A 345 -12.56 4.19 -10.23
C TYR A 345 -12.21 2.78 -10.69
N ILE A 346 -11.00 2.66 -11.22
CA ILE A 346 -10.29 1.39 -11.34
C ILE A 346 -9.11 1.44 -10.37
N ALA A 347 -9.16 0.64 -9.31
CA ALA A 347 -8.06 0.51 -8.36
C ALA A 347 -7.16 -0.66 -8.76
N SER A 348 -5.89 -0.38 -9.07
CA SER A 348 -4.93 -1.41 -9.52
C SER A 348 -3.65 -1.44 -8.69
N GLN A 349 -2.91 -2.55 -8.76
CA GLN A 349 -1.52 -2.57 -8.30
C GLN A 349 -0.61 -1.71 -9.21
N GLY A 350 0.58 -1.38 -8.72
CA GLY A 350 1.66 -0.82 -9.54
C GLY A 350 2.13 -1.85 -10.58
N PRO A 351 2.11 -1.54 -11.89
CA PRO A 351 2.39 -2.51 -12.94
C PRO A 351 3.75 -3.20 -12.81
N LEU A 352 3.80 -4.48 -13.21
CA LEU A 352 5.02 -5.27 -13.36
C LEU A 352 5.42 -5.29 -14.84
N PRO A 353 6.70 -5.56 -15.18
CA PRO A 353 7.13 -5.66 -16.57
C PRO A 353 6.29 -6.66 -17.38
N ALA A 354 5.95 -7.80 -16.77
CA ALA A 354 5.11 -8.84 -17.37
C ALA A 354 3.63 -8.43 -17.55
N THR A 355 3.20 -7.31 -16.98
CA THR A 355 1.80 -6.84 -16.99
C THR A 355 1.64 -5.44 -17.59
N PHE A 356 2.67 -4.88 -18.24
CA PHE A 356 2.57 -3.54 -18.84
C PHE A 356 1.54 -3.51 -19.98
N GLU A 357 1.56 -4.51 -20.85
CA GLU A 357 0.56 -4.62 -21.91
C GLU A 357 -0.85 -4.81 -21.35
N ASP A 358 -1.01 -5.63 -20.30
CA ASP A 358 -2.29 -5.81 -19.61
C ASP A 358 -2.81 -4.49 -19.01
N PHE A 359 -1.90 -3.68 -18.44
CA PHE A 359 -2.24 -2.39 -17.86
C PHE A 359 -2.74 -1.38 -18.91
N TRP A 360 -2.03 -1.25 -20.04
CA TRP A 360 -2.46 -0.38 -21.14
C TRP A 360 -3.69 -0.91 -21.88
N SER A 361 -3.85 -2.24 -21.97
CA SER A 361 -5.09 -2.89 -22.45
C SER A 361 -6.29 -2.48 -21.61
N MET A 362 -6.15 -2.53 -20.28
CA MET A 362 -7.20 -2.12 -19.35
C MET A 362 -7.57 -0.64 -19.50
N ILE A 363 -6.59 0.25 -19.64
CA ILE A 363 -6.81 1.69 -19.86
C ILE A 363 -7.60 1.92 -21.15
N TRP A 364 -7.25 1.22 -22.22
CA TRP A 364 -7.93 1.30 -23.50
C TRP A 364 -9.34 0.70 -23.45
N ASP A 365 -9.50 -0.50 -22.91
CA ASP A 365 -10.78 -1.22 -22.90
C ASP A 365 -11.84 -0.49 -22.06
N HIS A 366 -11.43 0.19 -20.99
CA HIS A 366 -12.35 0.89 -20.07
C HIS A 366 -12.40 2.41 -20.25
N ASP A 367 -11.84 2.93 -21.36
CA ASP A 367 -11.83 4.36 -21.68
C ASP A 367 -11.33 5.26 -20.54
N VAL A 368 -10.28 4.81 -19.85
CA VAL A 368 -9.62 5.61 -18.81
C VAL A 368 -8.88 6.76 -19.45
N ARG A 369 -9.05 7.97 -18.91
CA ARG A 369 -8.38 9.19 -19.39
C ARG A 369 -7.44 9.82 -18.38
N VAL A 370 -7.66 9.54 -17.10
CA VAL A 370 -6.83 10.04 -16.00
C VAL A 370 -6.31 8.87 -15.19
N ILE A 371 -5.00 8.87 -14.96
CA ILE A 371 -4.28 7.93 -14.09
C ILE A 371 -3.72 8.73 -12.90
N VAL A 372 -4.03 8.30 -11.68
CA VAL A 372 -3.47 8.85 -10.45
C VAL A 372 -2.51 7.82 -9.85
N MET A 373 -1.21 8.13 -9.88
CA MET A 373 -0.13 7.30 -9.34
C MET A 373 0.36 7.88 -8.01
N LEU A 374 0.11 7.15 -6.92
CA LEU A 374 0.31 7.61 -5.54
C LEU A 374 1.55 7.00 -4.86
N THR A 375 2.58 6.66 -5.63
CA THR A 375 3.80 6.02 -5.10
C THR A 375 5.01 6.47 -5.86
N ALA A 376 6.13 6.69 -5.17
CA ALA A 376 7.42 6.72 -5.83
C ALA A 376 7.72 5.34 -6.44
N GLU A 377 8.58 5.29 -7.46
CA GLU A 377 9.02 4.04 -8.09
C GLU A 377 9.71 3.12 -7.08
N SER A 378 10.55 3.69 -6.22
CA SER A 378 11.22 2.98 -5.13
C SER A 378 11.12 3.74 -3.81
N GLU A 379 10.97 3.02 -2.71
CA GLU A 379 10.90 3.58 -1.36
C GLU A 379 11.71 2.71 -0.40
N ASN A 380 12.58 3.33 0.41
CA ASN A 380 13.47 2.62 1.34
C ASN A 380 14.25 1.47 0.68
N GLY A 381 14.69 1.66 -0.56
CA GLY A 381 15.39 0.65 -1.35
C GLY A 381 14.52 -0.53 -1.83
N GLN A 382 13.20 -0.43 -1.74
CA GLN A 382 12.25 -1.41 -2.25
C GLN A 382 11.50 -0.86 -3.46
N LEU A 383 11.49 -1.61 -4.56
CA LEU A 383 10.77 -1.26 -5.78
C LEU A 383 9.26 -1.40 -5.55
N LYS A 384 8.54 -0.28 -5.65
CA LYS A 384 7.09 -0.19 -5.46
C LYS A 384 6.33 -0.19 -6.79
N CYS A 385 6.87 0.46 -7.81
CA CYS A 385 6.28 0.50 -9.14
C CYS A 385 7.39 0.54 -10.19
N HIS A 386 7.23 -0.23 -11.28
CA HIS A 386 8.12 -0.08 -12.42
C HIS A 386 7.62 1.06 -13.31
N ASN A 387 8.53 1.66 -14.09
CA ASN A 387 8.21 2.65 -15.09
C ASN A 387 7.46 2.02 -16.27
N TYR A 388 6.13 2.15 -16.28
CA TYR A 388 5.26 1.62 -17.33
C TYR A 388 4.96 2.65 -18.44
N TRP A 389 5.66 3.78 -18.46
CA TRP A 389 5.40 4.90 -19.38
C TRP A 389 6.63 5.39 -20.16
N SER A 390 7.81 4.77 -19.97
CA SER A 390 9.06 5.17 -20.64
C SER A 390 9.29 4.49 -21.98
N ALA A 391 8.68 3.34 -22.24
CA ALA A 391 8.79 2.66 -23.52
C ALA A 391 7.75 3.19 -24.50
N GLU A 392 8.10 3.21 -25.79
CA GLU A 392 7.16 3.65 -26.82
C GLU A 392 6.08 2.60 -27.12
N ASN A 393 6.37 1.31 -26.90
CA ASN A 393 5.51 0.21 -27.34
C ASN A 393 5.24 -0.79 -26.19
N TYR A 394 3.97 -1.15 -26.03
CA TYR A 394 3.46 -2.10 -25.06
C TYR A 394 2.50 -3.07 -25.78
N GLY A 395 3.06 -4.09 -26.43
CA GLY A 395 2.31 -4.98 -27.31
C GLY A 395 1.72 -4.20 -28.49
N GLN A 396 0.39 -4.23 -28.63
CA GLN A 396 -0.33 -3.49 -29.67
C GLN A 396 -0.52 -1.99 -29.37
N PHE A 397 -0.14 -1.54 -28.17
CA PHE A 397 -0.33 -0.15 -27.76
C PHE A 397 0.96 0.63 -27.97
N ARG A 398 0.85 1.81 -28.58
CA ARG A 398 1.96 2.76 -28.71
C ARG A 398 1.65 3.99 -27.87
N LEU A 399 2.60 4.34 -27.00
CA LEU A 399 2.51 5.45 -26.08
C LEU A 399 3.53 6.52 -26.48
N LYS A 400 3.06 7.76 -26.65
CA LYS A 400 3.92 8.90 -26.96
C LYS A 400 3.73 9.98 -25.91
N LEU A 401 4.82 10.37 -25.25
CA LEU A 401 4.81 11.49 -24.31
C LEU A 401 4.60 12.80 -25.08
N LEU A 402 3.53 13.53 -24.74
CA LEU A 402 3.22 14.84 -25.31
C LEU A 402 3.81 15.96 -24.47
N SER A 403 3.74 15.83 -23.13
CA SER A 403 4.27 16.84 -22.22
C SER A 403 4.42 16.29 -20.79
N GLU A 404 5.34 16.89 -20.03
CA GLU A 404 5.57 16.63 -18.61
C GLU A 404 5.77 17.98 -17.90
N LYS A 405 5.07 18.21 -16.78
CA LYS A 405 5.26 19.41 -15.94
C LYS A 405 5.14 19.08 -14.46
N ASN A 406 5.93 19.77 -13.64
CA ASN A 406 5.77 19.77 -12.19
C ASN A 406 4.68 20.76 -11.78
N VAL A 407 3.83 20.35 -10.84
CA VAL A 407 2.69 21.12 -10.33
C VAL A 407 2.79 21.19 -8.82
N SER A 408 2.72 22.41 -8.28
CA SER A 408 2.62 22.61 -6.83
C SER A 408 1.21 22.25 -6.35
N LEU A 409 1.14 21.47 -5.28
CA LEU A 409 -0.12 21.03 -4.66
C LEU A 409 -0.47 21.84 -3.39
N GLU A 410 0.29 22.90 -3.08
CA GLU A 410 0.06 23.74 -1.90
C GLU A 410 -0.73 25.02 -2.20
N THR A 411 -1.54 25.43 -1.23
CA THR A 411 -2.20 26.74 -1.21
C THR A 411 -1.25 27.76 -0.57
N PRO A 412 -0.80 28.83 -1.26
CA PRO A 412 0.09 29.81 -0.67
C PRO A 412 -0.60 30.58 0.48
N PRO A 413 0.12 30.89 1.58
CA PRO A 413 -0.41 31.66 2.70
C PRO A 413 -0.67 33.14 2.31
N LYS A 414 -1.71 33.74 2.91
CA LYS A 414 -2.26 35.07 2.59
C LYS A 414 -1.30 36.28 2.76
N ASN A 415 -0.08 36.13 3.27
CA ASN A 415 0.73 37.26 3.75
C ASN A 415 1.77 37.84 2.78
N GLU A 416 1.92 37.34 1.55
CA GLU A 416 2.89 37.91 0.59
C GLU A 416 2.26 38.69 -0.59
N TRP A 417 0.98 39.04 -0.50
CA TRP A 417 0.28 39.70 -1.62
C TRP A 417 0.55 41.22 -1.77
N GLY A 418 1.43 41.79 -0.94
CA GLY A 418 1.69 43.24 -0.92
C GLY A 418 2.87 43.75 -1.77
N ARG A 419 3.69 42.88 -2.38
CA ARG A 419 5.01 43.31 -2.93
C ARG A 419 5.35 42.87 -4.36
N ARG A 420 4.38 42.55 -5.22
CA ARG A 420 4.66 42.40 -6.65
C ARG A 420 3.79 43.34 -7.47
N ARG A 421 4.15 44.64 -7.45
CA ARG A 421 3.81 45.56 -8.54
C ARG A 421 4.72 45.27 -9.73
N ALA A 422 4.15 45.45 -10.90
CA ALA A 422 4.69 45.24 -12.24
C ALA A 422 6.17 45.61 -12.41
N THR A 423 6.94 44.73 -13.03
CA THR A 423 8.06 45.11 -13.90
C THR A 423 8.18 44.15 -15.08
N THR A 424 8.40 44.80 -16.21
CA THR A 424 8.47 44.37 -17.60
C THR A 424 9.57 43.34 -17.87
N PHE A 425 9.33 42.51 -18.90
CA PHE A 425 10.31 41.63 -19.51
C PHE A 425 11.58 42.37 -19.94
N THR A 426 12.73 41.92 -19.45
CA THR A 426 14.03 42.06 -20.11
C THR A 426 14.84 40.78 -19.88
N GLU A 427 15.16 40.08 -20.96
CA GLU A 427 16.15 39.00 -21.00
C GLU A 427 17.49 39.51 -20.48
N SER A 428 18.08 38.80 -19.51
CA SER A 428 19.50 38.92 -19.19
C SER A 428 20.00 37.61 -18.60
N SER A 429 20.94 37.02 -19.33
CA SER A 429 21.63 35.76 -19.09
C SER A 429 22.75 35.92 -18.06
N ILE A 430 22.52 35.60 -16.79
CA ILE A 430 23.58 35.29 -15.81
C ILE A 430 23.05 34.24 -14.80
N PRO A 431 23.76 33.12 -14.54
CA PRO A 431 23.36 32.16 -13.52
C PRO A 431 23.71 32.68 -12.11
N PRO A 432 22.84 32.54 -11.09
CA PRO A 432 23.19 32.95 -9.74
C PRO A 432 24.18 31.96 -9.11
N LYS A 433 25.20 32.50 -8.44
CA LYS A 433 26.17 31.75 -7.62
C LYS A 433 25.48 31.06 -6.44
N PRO A 434 25.97 29.89 -5.99
CA PRO A 434 25.41 29.19 -4.84
C PRO A 434 25.86 29.85 -3.54
N THR A 435 24.93 30.41 -2.78
CA THR A 435 25.11 30.72 -1.37
C THR A 435 24.73 29.50 -0.54
N ASN A 436 25.69 29.06 0.26
CA ASN A 436 25.63 27.89 1.12
C ASN A 436 24.85 28.25 2.40
N ASP A 437 23.53 28.05 2.41
CA ASP A 437 22.72 28.09 3.63
C ASP A 437 21.58 27.07 3.59
N GLN A 438 21.57 26.25 4.65
CA GLN A 438 20.58 25.32 5.20
C GLN A 438 19.29 25.02 4.39
N SER A 439 19.17 23.73 4.02
CA SER A 439 17.98 22.97 3.59
C SER A 439 16.62 23.70 3.61
N ILE A 440 16.26 24.33 2.50
CA ILE A 440 14.85 24.55 2.16
C ILE A 440 14.33 23.21 1.64
N ALA A 441 13.47 22.54 2.40
CA ALA A 441 12.75 21.37 1.90
C ALA A 441 11.93 21.81 0.69
N GLU A 442 12.25 21.29 -0.51
CA GLU A 442 11.46 21.55 -1.72
C GLU A 442 10.00 21.16 -1.45
N ALA A 443 9.08 22.10 -1.69
CA ALA A 443 7.64 21.85 -1.52
C ALA A 443 7.26 20.63 -2.37
N PRO A 444 6.46 19.69 -1.85
CA PRO A 444 6.15 18.47 -2.58
C PRO A 444 5.36 18.78 -3.85
N GLN A 445 5.95 18.43 -4.98
CA GLN A 445 5.39 18.65 -6.31
C GLN A 445 4.76 17.34 -6.83
N GLY A 446 3.61 17.46 -7.49
CA GLY A 446 3.09 16.41 -8.36
C GLY A 446 3.66 16.54 -9.76
N ILE A 447 3.86 15.44 -10.47
CA ILE A 447 4.28 15.43 -11.88
C ILE A 447 3.06 15.11 -12.72
N VAL A 448 2.72 15.96 -13.69
CA VAL A 448 1.63 15.73 -14.65
C VAL A 448 2.25 15.41 -16.00
N ARG A 449 1.89 14.24 -16.55
CA ARG A 449 2.26 13.81 -17.90
C ARG A 449 1.02 13.69 -18.78
N LYS A 450 1.13 14.14 -20.02
CA LYS A 450 0.14 13.83 -21.07
C LYS A 450 0.75 12.89 -22.08
N PHE A 451 0.01 11.85 -22.42
CA PHE A 451 0.40 10.86 -23.42
C PHE A 451 -0.66 10.78 -24.52
N GLU A 452 -0.21 10.49 -25.73
CA GLU A 452 -1.03 9.98 -26.81
C GLU A 452 -0.92 8.45 -26.81
N LEU A 453 -2.05 7.77 -26.62
CA LEU A 453 -2.17 6.31 -26.64
C LEU A 453 -2.89 5.89 -27.92
N SER A 454 -2.22 5.10 -28.74
CA SER A 454 -2.76 4.53 -29.98
C SER A 454 -2.77 3.01 -29.91
N ASN A 455 -3.67 2.37 -30.68
CA ASN A 455 -3.78 0.92 -30.77
C ASN A 455 -3.58 0.46 -32.21
N SER A 456 -2.43 -0.15 -32.50
CA SER A 456 -2.07 -0.60 -33.85
C SER A 456 -2.97 -1.72 -34.38
N ALA A 457 -3.62 -2.49 -33.50
CA ALA A 457 -4.59 -3.51 -33.88
C ALA A 457 -5.97 -2.93 -34.25
N LYS A 458 -6.24 -1.66 -33.92
CA LYS A 458 -7.53 -0.98 -34.17
C LYS A 458 -7.31 0.43 -34.76
N PRO A 459 -6.73 0.56 -35.97
CA PRO A 459 -6.35 1.85 -36.55
C PRO A 459 -7.55 2.77 -36.88
N SER A 460 -8.77 2.23 -36.93
CA SER A 460 -9.99 3.03 -37.15
C SER A 460 -10.48 3.75 -35.89
N ILE A 461 -9.99 3.37 -34.70
CA ILE A 461 -10.36 4.04 -33.44
C ILE A 461 -9.35 5.16 -33.22
N PRO A 462 -9.80 6.40 -32.98
CA PRO A 462 -8.89 7.53 -32.78
C PRO A 462 -8.04 7.35 -31.54
N ASP A 463 -6.84 7.92 -31.62
CA ASP A 463 -5.89 7.97 -30.51
C ASP A 463 -6.48 8.71 -29.31
N ARG A 464 -5.95 8.38 -28.14
CA ARG A 464 -6.49 8.81 -26.86
C ARG A 464 -5.46 9.62 -26.11
N GLU A 465 -5.81 10.84 -25.74
CA GLU A 465 -5.04 11.58 -24.74
C GLU A 465 -5.26 10.95 -23.36
N ILE A 466 -4.17 10.61 -22.69
CA ILE A 466 -4.13 10.06 -21.33
C ILE A 466 -3.31 11.00 -20.44
N THR A 467 -3.89 11.45 -19.34
CA THR A 467 -3.21 12.25 -18.32
C THR A 467 -2.79 11.37 -17.15
N GLN A 468 -1.50 11.34 -16.82
CA GLN A 468 -0.98 10.72 -15.60
C GLN A 468 -0.60 11.80 -14.61
N ILE A 469 -1.13 11.71 -13.39
CA ILE A 469 -0.78 12.55 -12.25
C ILE A 469 0.02 11.67 -11.28
N HIS A 470 1.31 11.93 -11.17
CA HIS A 470 2.24 11.16 -10.34
C HIS A 470 2.63 11.95 -9.10
N TYR A 471 2.17 11.48 -7.94
CA TYR A 471 2.48 12.04 -6.63
C TYR A 471 3.46 11.13 -5.88
N CYS A 472 4.74 11.53 -5.88
CA CYS A 472 5.84 10.73 -5.33
C CYS A 472 5.98 10.88 -3.81
N SER A 473 5.46 11.97 -3.23
CA SER A 473 5.70 12.38 -1.84
C SER A 473 4.74 11.75 -0.82
N TRP A 474 4.15 10.59 -1.15
CA TRP A 474 3.32 9.80 -0.23
C TRP A 474 4.04 8.52 0.18
N PRO A 475 4.67 8.44 1.37
CA PRO A 475 5.35 7.23 1.82
C PRO A 475 4.39 6.05 2.04
N ASP A 476 4.81 4.85 1.68
CA ASP A 476 4.04 3.61 1.85
C ASP A 476 3.80 3.33 3.35
N PHE A 477 2.56 2.95 3.68
CA PHE A 477 2.05 2.85 5.07
C PHE A 477 2.05 4.15 5.88
N GLY A 478 2.49 5.27 5.31
CA GLY A 478 2.41 6.60 5.91
C GLY A 478 1.23 7.42 5.39
N THR A 479 1.23 8.70 5.75
CA THR A 479 0.32 9.74 5.25
C THR A 479 1.12 10.77 4.45
N PRO A 480 0.49 11.50 3.50
CA PRO A 480 1.10 12.70 2.93
C PRO A 480 1.48 13.69 4.04
N ALA A 481 2.37 14.63 3.73
CA ALA A 481 2.86 15.58 4.72
C ALA A 481 1.74 16.49 5.28
N SER A 482 0.67 16.74 4.51
CA SER A 482 -0.51 17.47 4.97
C SER A 482 -1.83 17.03 4.29
N PRO A 483 -2.98 17.15 4.98
CA PRO A 483 -4.31 17.00 4.36
C PRO A 483 -4.56 17.95 3.18
N SER A 484 -4.03 19.18 3.24
CA SER A 484 -4.17 20.18 2.18
C SER A 484 -3.55 19.75 0.84
N GLN A 485 -2.40 19.07 0.86
CA GLN A 485 -1.77 18.54 -0.35
C GLN A 485 -2.63 17.46 -1.01
N LEU A 486 -3.27 16.62 -0.19
CA LEU A 486 -4.16 15.56 -0.68
C LEU A 486 -5.43 16.16 -1.30
N LEU A 487 -5.98 17.23 -0.72
CA LEU A 487 -7.06 18.00 -1.35
C LEU A 487 -6.63 18.58 -2.69
N GLY A 488 -5.47 19.23 -2.76
CA GLY A 488 -4.95 19.76 -4.03
C GLY A 488 -4.81 18.69 -5.11
N LEU A 489 -4.41 17.47 -4.73
CA LEU A 489 -4.34 16.32 -5.64
C LEU A 489 -5.74 15.85 -6.11
N VAL A 490 -6.71 15.78 -5.21
CA VAL A 490 -8.11 15.43 -5.53
C VAL A 490 -8.70 16.48 -6.49
N GLU A 491 -8.51 17.76 -6.20
CA GLU A 491 -8.96 18.87 -7.04
C GLU A 491 -8.33 18.84 -8.44
N LEU A 492 -7.00 18.63 -8.51
CA LEU A 492 -6.30 18.49 -9.78
C LEU A 492 -6.81 17.31 -10.60
N SER A 493 -7.00 16.15 -9.96
CA SER A 493 -7.50 14.94 -10.63
C SER A 493 -8.90 15.16 -11.20
N ASN A 494 -9.77 15.82 -10.42
CA ASN A 494 -11.14 16.14 -10.82
C ASN A 494 -11.18 17.18 -11.94
N LEU A 495 -10.33 18.20 -11.91
CA LEU A 495 -10.24 19.19 -12.98
C LEU A 495 -9.80 18.54 -14.28
N MET A 496 -8.77 17.69 -14.25
CA MET A 496 -8.28 16.99 -15.44
C MET A 496 -9.35 16.06 -16.00
N GLN A 497 -10.05 15.32 -15.15
CA GLN A 497 -11.14 14.43 -15.56
C GLN A 497 -12.26 15.19 -16.30
N ARG A 498 -12.66 16.35 -15.78
CA ARG A 498 -13.72 17.18 -16.38
C ARG A 498 -13.29 17.86 -17.66
N THR A 499 -12.05 18.36 -17.70
CA THR A 499 -11.49 19.00 -18.90
C THR A 499 -11.47 18.04 -20.08
N VAL A 500 -11.18 16.76 -19.85
CA VAL A 500 -11.22 15.73 -20.90
C VAL A 500 -12.65 15.34 -21.28
N ALA A 501 -13.61 15.44 -20.36
CA ALA A 501 -15.02 15.14 -20.64
C ALA A 501 -15.73 16.23 -21.45
N ALA A 502 -15.42 17.51 -21.18
CA ALA A 502 -16.06 18.66 -21.80
C ALA A 502 -15.02 19.76 -22.11
N PRO A 503 -14.29 19.67 -23.24
CA PRO A 503 -13.22 20.62 -23.57
C PRO A 503 -13.73 22.05 -23.83
N ASP A 504 -15.00 22.22 -24.19
CA ASP A 504 -15.62 23.52 -24.47
C ASP A 504 -16.28 24.16 -23.23
N TYR A 505 -16.27 23.47 -22.07
CA TYR A 505 -16.83 23.96 -20.82
C TYR A 505 -15.71 24.29 -19.83
N THR A 506 -15.84 25.42 -19.12
CA THR A 506 -14.91 25.74 -18.02
C THR A 506 -15.36 24.97 -16.78
N PRO A 507 -14.62 23.93 -16.32
CA PRO A 507 -15.09 23.10 -15.22
C PRO A 507 -15.09 23.90 -13.92
N GLN A 508 -16.22 23.94 -13.22
CA GLN A 508 -16.24 24.49 -11.87
C GLN A 508 -15.72 23.43 -10.89
N LEU A 509 -14.83 23.81 -9.97
CA LEU A 509 -14.22 22.90 -9.01
C LEU A 509 -15.26 22.31 -8.04
N ASP A 510 -16.24 23.12 -7.63
CA ASP A 510 -17.24 22.79 -6.61
C ASP A 510 -18.44 21.99 -7.13
N GLU A 511 -18.53 21.75 -8.44
CA GLU A 511 -19.59 20.90 -8.99
C GLU A 511 -19.39 19.42 -8.59
N PRO A 512 -20.48 18.69 -8.30
CA PRO A 512 -20.42 17.24 -8.11
C PRO A 512 -20.25 16.50 -9.44
N GLU A 513 -19.78 15.25 -9.36
CA GLU A 513 -19.54 14.39 -10.52
C GLU A 513 -20.85 13.94 -11.21
N SER A 514 -20.81 13.89 -12.54
CA SER A 514 -21.93 13.41 -13.37
C SER A 514 -22.01 11.87 -13.38
N GLU A 515 -23.20 11.33 -13.66
CA GLU A 515 -23.43 9.88 -13.76
C GLU A 515 -22.67 9.22 -14.91
N ASP A 516 -22.45 9.96 -16.01
CA ASP A 516 -21.78 9.48 -17.22
C ASP A 516 -20.25 9.62 -17.15
N SER A 517 -19.68 10.01 -16.00
CA SER A 517 -18.25 10.26 -15.85
C SER A 517 -17.40 9.01 -16.06
N ARG A 518 -16.36 9.09 -16.91
CA ARG A 518 -15.43 7.98 -17.14
C ARG A 518 -14.71 7.59 -15.84
N PRO A 519 -14.25 6.33 -15.67
CA PRO A 519 -13.49 5.95 -14.49
C PRO A 519 -12.11 6.62 -14.45
N ILE A 520 -11.67 6.99 -13.24
CA ILE A 520 -10.27 7.36 -12.98
C ILE A 520 -9.52 6.09 -12.54
N LEU A 521 -8.37 5.81 -13.17
CA LEU A 521 -7.51 4.74 -12.69
C LEU A 521 -6.64 5.28 -11.55
N VAL A 522 -6.66 4.63 -10.39
CA VAL A 522 -5.87 5.03 -9.22
C VAL A 522 -5.02 3.85 -8.78
N HIS A 523 -3.71 4.05 -8.66
CA HIS A 523 -2.81 3.00 -8.19
C HIS A 523 -1.72 3.55 -7.27
N CYS A 524 -1.20 2.66 -6.44
CA CYS A 524 0.03 2.86 -5.68
C CYS A 524 0.96 1.67 -5.93
N SER A 525 1.50 1.04 -4.88
CA SER A 525 2.18 -0.25 -4.99
C SER A 525 1.19 -1.42 -5.02
N ALA A 526 0.44 -1.65 -3.93
CA ALA A 526 -0.54 -2.74 -3.84
C ALA A 526 -1.93 -2.37 -4.40
N GLY A 527 -2.21 -1.08 -4.51
CA GLY A 527 -3.51 -0.58 -4.99
C GLY A 527 -4.63 -0.61 -3.97
N CYS A 528 -4.33 -0.56 -2.66
CA CYS A 528 -5.36 -0.63 -1.62
C CYS A 528 -5.27 0.48 -0.55
N GLY A 529 -4.10 0.73 0.06
CA GLY A 529 -3.95 1.73 1.12
C GLY A 529 -4.09 3.19 0.67
N ARG A 530 -3.05 3.71 0.02
CA ARG A 530 -3.02 5.09 -0.52
C ARG A 530 -4.13 5.31 -1.56
N THR A 531 -4.32 4.33 -2.45
CA THR A 531 -5.42 4.26 -3.41
C THR A 531 -6.78 4.40 -2.73
N GLY A 532 -7.06 3.60 -1.69
CA GLY A 532 -8.34 3.66 -0.99
C GLY A 532 -8.53 4.96 -0.24
N THR A 533 -7.47 5.52 0.33
CA THR A 533 -7.51 6.81 1.02
C THR A 533 -7.90 7.93 0.05
N PHE A 534 -7.23 8.01 -1.10
CA PHE A 534 -7.55 8.98 -2.15
C PHE A 534 -9.00 8.83 -2.65
N CYS A 535 -9.40 7.62 -3.04
CA CYS A 535 -10.76 7.38 -3.55
C CYS A 535 -11.84 7.69 -2.49
N THR A 536 -11.55 7.42 -1.21
CA THR A 536 -12.49 7.68 -0.11
C THR A 536 -12.72 9.17 0.05
N ILE A 537 -11.64 9.95 0.12
CA ILE A 537 -11.72 11.41 0.26
C ILE A 537 -12.44 12.03 -0.94
N ASP A 538 -12.05 11.66 -2.15
CA ASP A 538 -12.68 12.18 -3.37
C ASP A 538 -14.18 11.83 -3.43
N SER A 539 -14.55 10.59 -3.08
CA SER A 539 -15.96 10.17 -3.05
C SER A 539 -16.77 10.89 -1.97
N VAL A 540 -16.22 11.06 -0.76
CA VAL A 540 -16.92 11.75 0.34
C VAL A 540 -17.10 13.23 0.01
N ILE A 541 -16.08 13.91 -0.52
CA ILE A 541 -16.20 15.30 -0.97
C ILE A 541 -17.27 15.42 -2.07
N ASP A 542 -17.31 14.48 -3.00
CA ASP A 542 -18.31 14.46 -4.07
C ASP A 542 -19.74 14.23 -3.54
N ILE A 543 -19.91 13.36 -2.53
CA ILE A 543 -21.18 13.20 -1.79
C ILE A 543 -21.61 14.52 -1.13
N LEU A 544 -20.69 15.19 -0.44
CA LEU A 544 -20.96 16.48 0.21
C LEU A 544 -21.32 17.58 -0.82
N LYS A 545 -20.66 17.61 -1.97
CA LYS A 545 -21.00 18.53 -3.08
C LYS A 545 -22.41 18.26 -3.64
N ARG A 546 -22.83 17.00 -3.74
CA ARG A 546 -24.21 16.65 -4.13
C ARG A 546 -25.24 17.11 -3.10
N GLN A 547 -24.97 16.88 -1.82
CA GLN A 547 -25.81 17.37 -0.72
C GLN A 547 -25.96 18.91 -0.76
N ARG A 548 -24.87 19.63 -1.09
CA ARG A 548 -24.89 21.08 -1.34
C ARG A 548 -25.81 21.47 -2.47
N LYS A 549 -25.64 20.82 -3.63
CA LYS A 549 -26.38 21.16 -4.85
C LYS A 549 -27.89 20.97 -4.68
N LYS A 550 -28.33 19.93 -3.96
CA LYS A 550 -29.75 19.63 -3.73
C LYS A 550 -30.44 20.62 -2.77
N ASN A 551 -29.73 21.09 -1.74
CA ASN A 551 -30.33 21.87 -0.63
C ASN A 551 -29.86 23.33 -0.53
N GLY A 552 -29.05 23.81 -1.49
CA GLY A 552 -28.55 25.18 -1.54
C GLY A 552 -27.16 25.38 -0.91
N PRO A 553 -26.51 26.53 -1.15
CA PRO A 553 -25.09 26.73 -0.84
C PRO A 553 -24.71 26.59 0.64
N ASN A 554 -25.69 26.68 1.54
CA ASN A 554 -25.55 26.52 2.98
C ASN A 554 -25.69 25.05 3.45
N SER A 555 -26.25 24.12 2.68
CA SER A 555 -26.64 22.80 3.23
C SER A 555 -25.50 21.82 3.57
N VAL A 556 -24.25 22.10 3.18
CA VAL A 556 -23.08 21.33 3.68
C VAL A 556 -22.88 21.54 5.18
N ILE A 557 -23.42 22.65 5.70
CA ILE A 557 -23.21 23.17 7.05
C ILE A 557 -24.57 23.35 7.78
N TYR A 558 -25.69 23.43 7.07
CA TYR A 558 -27.01 23.65 7.66
C TYR A 558 -27.93 22.43 7.43
N PRO A 559 -28.13 21.56 8.44
CA PRO A 559 -29.37 20.80 8.50
C PRO A 559 -30.50 21.80 8.75
N SER A 560 -31.45 21.94 7.82
CA SER A 560 -32.62 22.80 8.06
C SER A 560 -33.43 22.21 9.24
N PRO A 561 -33.71 22.96 10.32
CA PRO A 561 -34.56 22.48 11.41
C PRO A 561 -36.05 22.38 11.03
N PHE A 562 -36.43 22.77 9.80
CA PHE A 562 -37.82 22.84 9.36
C PHE A 562 -38.02 22.07 8.05
N SER A 563 -38.15 20.75 8.14
CA SER A 563 -38.89 19.94 7.17
C SER A 563 -40.11 19.32 7.85
N PHE A 564 -40.95 20.15 8.47
CA PHE A 564 -42.33 19.72 8.73
C PHE A 564 -43.10 19.77 7.41
N SER A 565 -43.44 18.60 6.91
CA SER A 565 -44.40 18.39 5.84
C SER A 565 -45.73 19.07 6.20
N ILE A 566 -45.99 20.25 5.63
CA ILE A 566 -47.34 20.83 5.59
C ILE A 566 -47.58 21.35 4.18
N GLY A 567 -48.53 20.73 3.49
CA GLY A 567 -49.03 21.25 2.21
C GLY A 567 -49.55 20.19 1.25
N HIS A 568 -50.52 19.38 1.66
CA HIS A 568 -51.40 18.71 0.72
C HIS A 568 -52.15 19.76 -0.12
N HIS A 569 -51.96 19.77 -1.43
CA HIS A 569 -52.97 20.26 -2.38
C HIS A 569 -53.26 19.17 -3.41
N PRO A 570 -54.52 18.73 -3.56
CA PRO A 570 -54.88 17.65 -4.47
C PRO A 570 -55.19 18.26 -5.85
N ASN A 571 -54.40 17.92 -6.87
CA ASN A 571 -54.84 17.65 -8.24
C ASN A 571 -53.65 17.65 -9.22
N ARG A 572 -53.25 16.46 -9.66
CA ARG A 572 -53.10 16.15 -11.10
C ARG A 572 -52.86 14.65 -11.28
N LEU A 573 -53.75 14.06 -12.08
CA LEU A 573 -53.79 12.65 -12.46
C LEU A 573 -52.58 12.24 -13.33
N ASN A 574 -52.07 11.06 -13.02
CA ASN A 574 -51.52 10.03 -13.91
C ASN A 574 -50.39 10.38 -14.88
N LYS A 575 -49.16 10.16 -14.41
CA LYS A 575 -48.12 9.49 -15.20
C LYS A 575 -47.37 8.52 -14.29
N THR A 576 -47.42 7.23 -14.61
CA THR A 576 -46.62 6.17 -14.00
C THR A 576 -45.14 6.46 -14.25
N VAL A 577 -44.52 7.14 -13.29
CA VAL A 577 -43.06 7.29 -13.19
C VAL A 577 -42.62 6.30 -12.11
N SER A 578 -41.63 5.48 -12.46
CA SER A 578 -40.88 4.60 -11.58
C SER A 578 -40.59 5.27 -10.23
N ALA A 579 -40.66 4.47 -9.16
CA ALA A 579 -40.52 4.87 -7.77
C ALA A 579 -39.46 5.96 -7.54
N PRO A 580 -39.74 6.99 -6.71
CA PRO A 580 -38.77 8.03 -6.41
C PRO A 580 -37.54 7.41 -5.74
N GLU A 581 -36.36 7.76 -6.24
CA GLU A 581 -35.09 7.43 -5.58
C GLU A 581 -35.21 7.76 -4.09
N SER A 582 -35.00 6.73 -3.26
CA SER A 582 -35.02 6.83 -1.81
C SER A 582 -34.06 7.94 -1.36
N ASP A 583 -34.48 8.74 -0.38
CA ASP A 583 -33.81 9.95 0.11
C ASP A 583 -32.56 9.59 0.96
N TRP A 584 -31.64 8.78 0.41
CA TRP A 584 -30.37 8.34 1.02
C TRP A 584 -29.46 9.50 1.42
N VAL A 585 -29.72 10.67 0.85
CA VAL A 585 -28.99 11.93 0.99
C VAL A 585 -28.95 12.38 2.46
N TRP A 586 -29.88 11.92 3.30
CA TRP A 586 -30.08 12.39 4.68
C TRP A 586 -30.27 11.30 5.71
N GLU A 587 -29.64 10.14 5.57
CA GLU A 587 -29.46 9.28 6.72
C GLU A 587 -28.49 9.96 7.70
N GLU A 588 -29.01 10.85 8.55
CA GLU A 588 -28.25 11.74 9.44
C GLU A 588 -27.33 10.97 10.42
N GLY A 589 -27.48 9.66 10.53
CA GLY A 589 -26.65 8.77 11.34
C GLY A 589 -25.52 8.06 10.58
N ILE A 590 -25.44 8.16 9.25
CA ILE A 590 -24.39 7.48 8.49
C ILE A 590 -23.11 8.30 8.47
N ASP A 591 -22.02 7.68 8.93
CA ASP A 591 -20.67 8.18 8.71
C ASP A 591 -20.25 7.92 7.26
N LEU A 592 -20.06 9.00 6.51
CA LEU A 592 -19.74 8.92 5.08
C LEU A 592 -18.35 8.35 4.82
N VAL A 593 -17.38 8.59 5.70
CA VAL A 593 -16.02 8.05 5.56
C VAL A 593 -16.05 6.54 5.80
N GLU A 594 -16.62 6.13 6.92
CA GLU A 594 -16.78 4.72 7.27
C GLU A 594 -17.58 3.95 6.20
N LYS A 595 -18.72 4.49 5.78
CA LYS A 595 -19.58 3.86 4.76
C LYS A 595 -18.88 3.74 3.41
N THR A 596 -18.10 4.76 3.02
CA THR A 596 -17.35 4.72 1.76
C THR A 596 -16.24 3.66 1.81
N VAL A 597 -15.54 3.52 2.95
CA VAL A 597 -14.52 2.48 3.11
C VAL A 597 -15.15 1.09 3.13
N GLU A 598 -16.28 0.91 3.80
CA GLU A 598 -17.07 -0.33 3.77
C GLU A 598 -17.44 -0.72 2.33
N ASP A 599 -18.03 0.22 1.57
CA ASP A 599 -18.38 0.00 0.16
C ASP A 599 -17.16 -0.43 -0.65
N PHE A 600 -16.01 0.22 -0.48
CA PHE A 600 -14.78 -0.13 -1.19
C PHE A 600 -14.21 -1.48 -0.75
N ARG A 601 -14.23 -1.83 0.54
CA ARG A 601 -13.75 -3.13 1.05
C ARG A 601 -14.59 -4.30 0.58
N SER A 602 -15.86 -4.09 0.25
CA SER A 602 -16.70 -5.09 -0.43
C SER A 602 -16.31 -5.34 -1.90
N GLN A 603 -15.52 -4.44 -2.51
CA GLN A 603 -15.13 -4.46 -3.92
C GLN A 603 -13.63 -4.71 -4.13
N ARG A 604 -12.77 -4.37 -3.17
CA ARG A 604 -11.34 -4.67 -3.22
C ARG A 604 -10.81 -4.83 -1.80
N LEU A 605 -9.99 -5.85 -1.60
CA LEU A 605 -9.43 -6.16 -0.29
C LEU A 605 -8.52 -5.02 0.22
N SER A 606 -8.63 -4.72 1.52
CA SER A 606 -7.76 -3.85 2.30
C SER A 606 -7.74 -2.39 1.85
N MET A 607 -8.83 -1.90 1.26
CA MET A 607 -8.97 -0.47 0.93
C MET A 607 -8.89 0.36 2.21
N VAL A 608 -8.03 1.38 2.22
CA VAL A 608 -7.60 2.13 3.41
C VAL A 608 -6.98 1.18 4.43
N GLN A 609 -5.65 1.05 4.38
CA GLN A 609 -4.97 -0.14 4.91
C GLN A 609 -4.55 0.01 6.38
N ASN A 610 -4.58 1.20 6.97
CA ASN A 610 -4.24 1.38 8.39
C ASN A 610 -5.04 2.50 9.04
N LEU A 611 -5.07 2.50 10.38
CA LEU A 611 -5.79 3.51 11.15
C LEU A 611 -5.33 4.94 10.83
N ARG A 612 -4.04 5.15 10.57
CA ARG A 612 -3.51 6.47 10.23
C ARG A 612 -4.08 7.00 8.91
N GLN A 613 -4.23 6.14 7.90
CA GLN A 613 -4.88 6.46 6.62
C GLN A 613 -6.38 6.70 6.79
N PHE A 614 -7.03 5.95 7.67
CA PHE A 614 -8.44 6.15 8.00
C PHE A 614 -8.68 7.49 8.69
N VAL A 615 -7.87 7.84 9.69
CA VAL A 615 -7.90 9.17 10.35
C VAL A 615 -7.61 10.28 9.34
N LEU A 616 -6.64 10.08 8.44
CA LEU A 616 -6.36 11.05 7.38
C LEU A 616 -7.58 11.34 6.49
N CYS A 617 -8.46 10.35 6.24
CA CYS A 617 -9.70 10.60 5.51
C CYS A 617 -10.57 11.63 6.23
N TYR A 618 -10.74 11.49 7.56
CA TYR A 618 -11.48 12.48 8.37
C TYR A 618 -10.79 13.84 8.39
N GLU A 619 -9.49 13.88 8.66
CA GLU A 619 -8.73 15.14 8.72
C GLU A 619 -8.80 15.90 7.39
N THR A 620 -8.77 15.18 6.27
CA THR A 620 -8.86 15.78 4.93
C THR A 620 -10.27 16.28 4.59
N VAL A 621 -11.31 15.56 5.01
CA VAL A 621 -12.70 16.04 4.87
C VAL A 621 -12.94 17.28 5.74
N LEU A 622 -12.41 17.30 6.96
CA LEU A 622 -12.48 18.45 7.87
C LEU A 622 -11.75 19.67 7.29
N GLU A 623 -10.56 19.47 6.71
CA GLU A 623 -9.81 20.51 5.98
C GLU A 623 -10.64 21.06 4.82
N TRP A 624 -11.30 20.20 4.03
CA TRP A 624 -12.17 20.64 2.95
C TRP A 624 -13.35 21.48 3.47
N ILE A 625 -14.03 21.03 4.52
CA ILE A 625 -15.13 21.79 5.15
C ILE A 625 -14.64 23.17 5.64
N ALA A 626 -13.46 23.22 6.27
CA ALA A 626 -12.85 24.47 6.75
C ALA A 626 -12.57 25.43 5.58
N GLN A 627 -12.09 24.92 4.46
CA GLN A 627 -11.88 25.69 3.23
C GLN A 627 -13.20 26.25 2.69
N GLN A 628 -14.25 25.42 2.59
CA GLN A 628 -15.57 25.86 2.10
C GLN A 628 -16.19 27.02 2.90
N VAL A 629 -15.99 27.03 4.22
CA VAL A 629 -16.50 28.10 5.11
C VAL A 629 -15.71 29.39 4.94
N THR A 630 -14.40 29.29 4.73
CA THR A 630 -13.52 30.45 4.54
C THR A 630 -13.57 31.01 3.11
N HIS A 631 -14.02 30.22 2.13
CA HIS A 631 -14.18 30.62 0.72
C HIS A 631 -15.30 31.63 0.44
N GLY A 632 -16.15 31.95 1.43
CA GLY A 632 -17.08 33.08 1.34
C GLY A 632 -16.40 34.46 1.17
N GLN A 633 -15.06 34.53 1.13
CA GLN A 633 -14.30 35.78 1.01
C GLN A 633 -13.11 35.79 0.01
N ASN A 634 -13.01 34.85 -0.96
CA ASN A 634 -12.17 34.89 -2.20
C ASN A 634 -11.59 33.50 -2.56
N LEU A 635 -11.44 33.22 -3.87
CA LEU A 635 -10.96 31.94 -4.42
C LEU A 635 -9.51 31.56 -3.99
N PRO A 636 -9.20 30.27 -3.77
CA PRO A 636 -7.85 29.79 -3.43
C PRO A 636 -6.86 29.88 -4.60
N ALA A 637 -5.56 29.99 -4.32
CA ALA A 637 -4.52 30.10 -5.34
C ALA A 637 -4.24 28.80 -6.13
N VAL A 638 -4.66 27.63 -5.61
CA VAL A 638 -4.72 26.37 -6.37
C VAL A 638 -5.56 26.57 -7.63
N HIS A 639 -6.62 27.40 -7.56
CA HIS A 639 -7.46 27.76 -8.69
C HIS A 639 -6.71 28.51 -9.80
N LYS A 640 -5.59 29.19 -9.50
CA LYS A 640 -4.76 29.87 -10.51
C LYS A 640 -3.66 28.95 -11.06
N THR A 641 -3.03 28.14 -10.21
CA THR A 641 -1.97 27.20 -10.62
C THR A 641 -2.53 26.00 -11.37
N VAL A 642 -3.62 25.40 -10.89
CA VAL A 642 -4.24 24.22 -11.51
C VAL A 642 -4.99 24.61 -12.78
N SER A 643 -5.65 25.78 -12.79
CA SER A 643 -6.18 26.35 -14.04
C SER A 643 -5.06 26.73 -15.00
N SER A 644 -3.97 27.40 -14.59
CA SER A 644 -2.87 27.72 -15.51
C SER A 644 -2.17 26.47 -16.06
N VAL A 645 -2.13 25.39 -15.29
CA VAL A 645 -1.66 24.08 -15.76
C VAL A 645 -2.64 23.51 -16.79
N ALA A 646 -3.95 23.47 -16.51
CA ALA A 646 -4.96 23.01 -17.47
C ALA A 646 -5.01 23.87 -18.76
N PHE A 647 -5.02 25.20 -18.62
CA PHE A 647 -5.00 26.18 -19.73
C PHE A 647 -3.68 26.16 -20.51
N GLY A 648 -2.54 26.06 -19.82
CA GLY A 648 -1.22 25.97 -20.43
C GLY A 648 -0.92 24.62 -21.08
N PHE A 649 -1.79 23.62 -20.92
CA PHE A 649 -1.70 22.32 -21.59
C PHE A 649 -2.68 22.16 -22.76
N ASN A 650 -3.77 22.94 -22.83
CA ASN A 650 -4.72 22.90 -23.94
C ASN A 650 -4.39 23.88 -25.09
N GLY A 651 -3.16 24.41 -25.11
CA GLY A 651 -2.64 25.18 -26.24
C GLY A 651 -3.44 26.44 -26.55
N GLY A 652 -3.52 27.37 -25.59
CA GLY A 652 -3.77 28.79 -25.85
C GLY A 652 -4.73 29.14 -26.98
N ARG A 653 -5.90 28.49 -27.07
CA ARG A 653 -6.96 28.97 -27.95
C ARG A 653 -7.68 30.11 -27.22
N ASP A 654 -7.12 31.31 -27.36
CA ASP A 654 -7.87 32.54 -27.22
C ASP A 654 -9.01 32.53 -28.25
N ARG A 655 -10.17 32.00 -27.85
CA ARG A 655 -11.46 32.28 -28.49
C ARG A 655 -12.52 32.56 -27.44
N CYS A 656 -12.25 33.54 -26.60
CA CYS A 656 -13.23 34.56 -26.23
C CYS A 656 -12.50 35.68 -25.50
N GLY A 657 -12.38 36.82 -26.17
CA GLY A 657 -12.02 38.06 -25.50
C GLY A 657 -13.08 38.42 -24.46
N SER A 658 -12.62 39.11 -23.42
CA SER A 658 -13.39 39.93 -22.47
C SER A 658 -14.59 39.26 -21.80
N VAL A 659 -14.52 39.09 -20.47
CA VAL A 659 -15.34 39.82 -19.47
C VAL A 659 -15.13 39.11 -18.11
N PHE A 660 -14.43 39.84 -17.23
CA PHE A 660 -14.36 39.79 -15.76
C PHE A 660 -14.46 38.47 -14.98
#